data_AF-A0A3G7YIC7-F1
#
_entry.id   AF-A0A3G7YIC7-F1
#
_cell.length_a   1.000
_cell.length_b   1.000
_cell.length_c   1.000
_cell.angle_alpha   90.00
_cell.angle_beta   90.00
_cell.angle_gamma   90.00
#
_symmetry.space_group_name_H-M   'P 1'
#
loop_
_entity.id
_entity.type
_entity.pdbx_description
1 polymer ?
#
loop_
_entity_poly.entity_id
_entity_poly.type
_entity_poly.pdbx_seq_one_letter_code
_entity_poly.pdbx_strand_id
1 'polypeptide(L)'
;MKAFFSFMIRWVIPVLGLIALSLIIWFVGPLLDMLAPEGRRWALIILVFALWIAYRVFRIIQARRQAAEVMRSLAAETPADPNSVATAEELSTLRQRMDEALALLKKAKLGGDERRNLYELPWYVIIGPPGSGKTTALVNSGLHFPLAAQLGAGAVRGVGGTRNCDWWFTDQAVLLDTAGRYTTQDSNSTVDKAAWLGFLDLLKKQRSRRPIDGAFIAISLSDLLLGTDAERAAHAAAIRLRIQELYTQLGVRFPIYLMLTKLDLVPGFMEFFDNLSKEERAQVWGMTFALDDGKHSDSPLAHLQSEFAGLEQRLNERLVERLQQERDPARRDLIYGFPQQFGALKDCLQSFLEGVFKPNAFEERVLLRGVYFTSGTQEGSPIDRLIGAMAQSMNLDRQHLARQSGTGRSYFIEKLFTAVAFAERGLVGVNPKVERRRKWIARGVLAATVATVVVVSGLWWVSYRANQAYIAQVDQKVAPLGQTVQNLSPAQREVLAVLPLLNAVKHLAGDSPSWSEGLGLYQGDMLEAESASVYRKLLIAVFAPRLVTRIEEQLHGGGNSDFLYEGLKAYLMLADSEHYDPDFIKAWIALDWDRNLPRDLPADQRQALTGHLQALFDRHPPNARLDPRLIDDLRRQLQQLPVAQRVYDRVKRQKLPEGIPDFRINEAAGRDAALVFSRKSGKPLGEPLSGFFTAKGYRQGFLLSSLNQTGTLAEEQWVLGQEQADQQNVVSLAADVRRLYFQDYQRQWDALLADIDFVPITSVAQAADVLRVISGPTSPLKKLLVAVAKETDLQAEERQLAAKGVPVEGGVDKLKERLGSLLGQEQPSANAPAAADDPVTAHFAELNSIVSKNEGEPAAIDGLLSDMNALYVQVSAMVGASGDALLGEAKNQAAAAATRVSLNAERQPPLVQGMVKSVVNSTTNSMMGGVRNQLNAAWVSEVVNVYRQSLAGRYPMSPGSARDATLDDFGQFFGVGGVMDNYFRKYLQPYVDTSAQTWRWQPGAAQKLGIAPGVLQTFQRAATIRDAFFRSGGTQPIVRFELKPVSMDPTITQFLLDLDGQQLSYDHGPSRPVAMQWPNPGSSGVVRLSIMPPSTSGRSGVTLDGPWAWFRLLEQSDLTAGNSPDRFNLRLRVDGASIAYELRANSAFNPFKSRVLSGFSLPERL
;
A
#
# COMPACT_ATOMS: atom_id res chain seq x y z
N MET A 1 28.69 14.73 -34.48
CA MET A 1 27.72 13.59 -34.37
C MET A 1 28.15 12.40 -33.50
N LYS A 2 29.32 11.74 -33.67
CA LYS A 2 29.64 10.53 -32.86
C LYS A 2 29.94 10.81 -31.38
N ALA A 3 30.47 11.98 -31.02
CA ALA A 3 30.62 12.41 -29.62
C ALA A 3 29.26 12.61 -28.94
N PHE A 4 28.31 13.20 -29.68
CA PHE A 4 26.90 13.29 -29.27
C PHE A 4 26.26 11.91 -29.10
N PHE A 5 26.47 10.97 -30.02
CA PHE A 5 25.97 9.59 -29.87
C PHE A 5 26.64 8.81 -28.72
N SER A 6 27.93 9.03 -28.46
CA SER A 6 28.64 8.45 -27.32
C SER A 6 28.12 9.00 -25.99
N PHE A 7 27.92 10.32 -25.92
CA PHE A 7 27.29 10.97 -24.79
C PHE A 7 25.85 10.48 -24.60
N MET A 8 25.08 10.39 -25.68
CA MET A 8 23.72 9.85 -25.69
C MET A 8 23.68 8.44 -25.11
N ILE A 9 24.51 7.53 -25.61
CA ILE A 9 24.50 6.13 -25.14
C ILE A 9 25.02 6.00 -23.70
N ARG A 10 25.97 6.83 -23.30
CA ARG A 10 26.67 6.71 -22.02
C ARG A 10 25.97 7.41 -20.86
N TRP A 11 25.17 8.43 -21.16
CA TRP A 11 24.48 9.28 -20.19
C TRP A 11 22.99 9.43 -20.49
N VAL A 12 22.61 9.83 -21.71
CA VAL A 12 21.21 10.16 -22.02
C VAL A 12 20.31 8.93 -22.03
N ILE A 13 20.72 7.80 -22.60
CA ILE A 13 19.90 6.58 -22.65
C ILE A 13 19.65 6.01 -21.24
N PRO A 14 20.67 5.85 -20.37
CA PRO A 14 20.42 5.44 -18.98
C PRO A 14 19.55 6.44 -18.21
N VAL A 15 19.75 7.74 -18.41
CA VAL A 15 18.95 8.78 -17.77
C VAL A 15 17.51 8.75 -18.29
N LEU A 16 17.29 8.56 -19.58
CA LEU A 16 15.96 8.37 -20.16
C LEU A 16 15.30 7.07 -19.65
N GLY A 17 16.07 6.01 -19.46
CA GLY A 17 15.59 4.77 -18.83
C GLY A 17 15.21 4.96 -17.35
N LEU A 18 16.00 5.74 -16.61
CA LEU A 18 15.70 6.14 -15.23
C LEU A 18 14.47 7.03 -15.18
N ILE A 19 14.34 8.00 -16.08
CA ILE A 19 13.16 8.85 -16.21
C ILE A 19 11.93 7.98 -16.54
N ALA A 20 12.04 7.04 -17.47
CA ALA A 20 10.96 6.11 -17.78
C ALA A 20 10.56 5.26 -16.56
N LEU A 21 11.54 4.75 -15.81
CA LEU A 21 11.28 4.02 -14.57
C LEU A 21 10.69 4.92 -13.48
N SER A 22 11.12 6.17 -13.39
CA SER A 22 10.55 7.17 -12.48
C SER A 22 9.11 7.51 -12.85
N LEU A 23 8.78 7.62 -14.13
CA LEU A 23 7.41 7.79 -14.61
C LEU A 23 6.58 6.55 -14.26
N ILE A 24 7.12 5.34 -14.43
CA ILE A 24 6.44 4.11 -14.00
C ILE A 24 6.22 4.12 -12.48
N ILE A 25 7.23 4.43 -11.66
CA ILE A 25 7.07 4.53 -10.20
C ILE A 25 6.07 5.63 -9.83
N TRP A 26 6.04 6.73 -10.57
CA TRP A 26 5.16 7.87 -10.29
C TRP A 26 3.69 7.57 -10.59
N PHE A 27 3.42 6.98 -11.75
CA PHE A 27 2.07 6.73 -12.26
C PHE A 27 1.51 5.34 -11.91
N VAL A 28 2.37 4.31 -11.80
CA VAL A 28 1.97 2.94 -11.44
C VAL A 28 2.16 2.67 -9.96
N GLY A 29 3.12 3.34 -9.30
CA GLY A 29 3.36 3.19 -7.85
C GLY A 29 2.13 3.40 -6.96
N PRO A 30 1.21 4.33 -7.24
CA PRO A 30 -0.02 4.49 -6.45
C PRO A 30 -0.93 3.26 -6.39
N LEU A 31 -0.78 2.31 -7.32
CA LEU A 31 -1.53 1.05 -7.33
C LEU A 31 -1.06 0.05 -6.27
N LEU A 32 0.08 0.32 -5.61
CA LEU A 32 0.61 -0.48 -4.51
C LEU A 32 0.46 0.34 -3.22
N ASP A 33 -0.27 -0.16 -2.22
CA ASP A 33 -0.53 0.56 -0.95
C ASP A 33 0.76 1.11 -0.28
N MET A 34 1.89 0.40 -0.43
CA MET A 34 3.17 0.84 0.11
C MET A 34 3.73 2.10 -0.57
N LEU A 35 3.34 2.38 -1.81
CA LEU A 35 3.80 3.49 -2.65
C LEU A 35 2.69 4.51 -2.97
N ALA A 36 1.51 4.41 -2.34
CA ALA A 36 0.46 5.44 -2.44
C ALA A 36 0.93 6.83 -1.96
N PRO A 37 1.61 6.97 -0.80
CA PRO A 37 2.10 8.28 -0.35
C PRO A 37 3.18 8.85 -1.28
N GLU A 38 3.04 10.12 -1.67
CA GLU A 38 3.97 10.83 -2.57
C GLU A 38 5.42 10.79 -2.08
N GLY A 39 5.63 10.94 -0.76
CA GLY A 39 6.96 10.92 -0.17
C GLY A 39 7.71 9.60 -0.40
N ARG A 40 7.01 8.46 -0.44
CA ARG A 40 7.63 7.14 -0.66
C ARG A 40 7.99 6.92 -2.13
N ARG A 41 7.21 7.48 -3.06
CA ARG A 41 7.54 7.49 -4.49
C ARG A 41 8.78 8.32 -4.76
N TRP A 42 8.87 9.51 -4.17
CA TRP A 42 10.09 10.34 -4.24
C TRP A 42 11.30 9.62 -3.64
N ALA A 43 11.18 9.00 -2.47
CA ALA A 43 12.26 8.25 -1.85
C ALA A 43 12.77 7.10 -2.73
N LEU A 44 11.85 6.33 -3.35
CA LEU A 44 12.22 5.23 -4.25
C LEU A 44 12.90 5.75 -5.54
N ILE A 45 12.38 6.83 -6.13
CA ILE A 45 12.99 7.46 -7.32
C ILE A 45 14.41 7.94 -7.00
N ILE A 46 14.60 8.63 -5.87
CA ILE A 46 15.91 9.10 -5.41
C ILE A 46 16.86 7.91 -5.19
N LEU A 47 16.39 6.84 -4.56
CA LEU A 47 17.19 5.64 -4.31
C LEU A 47 17.68 4.99 -5.62
N VAL A 48 16.80 4.86 -6.63
CA VAL A 48 17.17 4.30 -7.93
C VAL A 48 18.23 5.17 -8.61
N PHE A 49 18.07 6.51 -8.59
CA PHE A 49 19.08 7.42 -9.13
C PHE A 49 20.41 7.32 -8.36
N ALA A 50 20.37 7.24 -7.03
CA ALA A 50 21.56 7.12 -6.18
C ALA A 50 22.31 5.82 -6.46
N LEU A 51 21.61 4.69 -6.57
CA LEU A 51 22.21 3.38 -6.91
C LEU A 51 22.86 3.39 -8.29
N TRP A 52 22.24 4.04 -9.27
CA TRP A 52 22.83 4.18 -10.59
C TRP A 52 24.10 5.05 -10.57
N ILE A 53 24.08 6.20 -9.88
CA ILE A 53 25.25 7.06 -9.73
C ILE A 53 26.39 6.28 -9.03
N ALA A 54 26.09 5.58 -7.94
CA ALA A 54 27.05 4.76 -7.20
C ALA A 54 27.68 3.68 -8.09
N TYR A 55 26.87 2.94 -8.86
CA TYR A 55 27.35 1.95 -9.82
C TYR A 55 28.30 2.56 -10.87
N ARG A 56 28.00 3.78 -11.35
CA ARG A 56 28.83 4.48 -12.35
C ARG A 56 30.14 4.96 -11.77
N VAL A 57 30.12 5.55 -10.59
CA VAL A 57 31.33 5.95 -9.86
C VAL A 57 32.21 4.72 -9.60
N PHE A 58 31.60 3.62 -9.14
CA PHE A 58 32.29 2.35 -8.93
C PHE A 58 32.94 1.82 -10.21
N ARG A 59 32.23 1.81 -11.35
CA ARG A 59 32.77 1.38 -12.65
C ARG A 59 33.92 2.26 -13.14
N ILE A 60 33.89 3.57 -12.86
CA ILE A 60 34.99 4.49 -13.18
C ILE A 60 36.22 4.19 -12.33
N ILE A 61 36.04 3.94 -11.04
CA ILE A 61 37.12 3.56 -10.11
C ILE A 61 37.69 2.19 -10.49
N GLN A 62 36.84 1.22 -10.80
CA GLN A 62 37.26 -0.12 -11.22
C GLN A 62 38.04 -0.09 -12.53
N ALA A 63 37.64 0.71 -13.51
CA ALA A 63 38.39 0.87 -14.75
C ALA A 63 39.78 1.51 -14.52
N ARG A 64 39.91 2.40 -13.54
CA ARG A 64 41.20 2.96 -13.11
C ARG A 64 42.06 1.94 -12.37
N ARG A 65 41.44 1.11 -11.51
CA ARG A 65 42.11 0.03 -10.78
C ARG A 65 42.58 -1.10 -11.70
N GLN A 66 41.74 -1.57 -12.62
CA GLN A 66 42.11 -2.59 -13.60
C GLN A 66 43.24 -2.13 -14.53
N ALA A 67 43.30 -0.83 -14.87
CA ALA A 67 44.44 -0.27 -15.61
C ALA A 67 45.75 -0.30 -14.81
N ALA A 68 45.68 -0.20 -13.48
CA ALA A 68 46.83 -0.34 -12.58
C ALA A 68 47.15 -1.82 -12.25
N GLU A 69 46.15 -2.69 -12.29
CA GLU A 69 46.27 -4.11 -11.97
C GLU A 69 46.89 -4.91 -13.11
N VAL A 70 46.60 -4.55 -14.37
CA VAL A 70 47.31 -5.10 -15.55
C VAL A 70 48.81 -4.75 -15.53
N MET A 71 49.20 -3.61 -14.94
CA MET A 71 50.63 -3.29 -14.73
C MET A 71 51.25 -4.12 -13.61
N ARG A 72 50.48 -4.51 -12.59
CA ARG A 72 50.96 -5.35 -11.49
C ARG A 72 51.00 -6.84 -11.86
N SER A 73 50.04 -7.33 -12.64
CA SER A 73 49.97 -8.73 -13.05
C SER A 73 51.02 -9.12 -14.10
N LEU A 74 51.61 -8.16 -14.81
CA LEU A 74 52.79 -8.37 -15.66
C LEU A 74 54.11 -8.33 -14.88
N ALA A 75 54.10 -7.81 -13.66
CA ALA A 75 55.28 -7.71 -12.78
C ALA A 75 55.37 -8.82 -11.73
N ALA A 76 54.35 -9.68 -11.65
CA ALA A 76 54.21 -10.68 -10.59
C ALA A 76 53.89 -12.05 -11.18
N GLU A 77 54.84 -12.63 -11.93
CA GLU A 77 55.05 -14.08 -12.00
C GLU A 77 56.38 -14.37 -12.74
N THR A 78 57.24 -15.20 -12.12
CA THR A 78 58.58 -15.66 -12.55
C THR A 78 59.74 -14.64 -12.54
N PRO A 79 61.00 -15.05 -12.19
CA PRO A 79 62.13 -14.13 -12.11
C PRO A 79 62.38 -13.50 -13.47
N ALA A 80 62.60 -12.18 -13.47
CA ALA A 80 62.65 -11.35 -14.67
C ALA A 80 63.68 -11.86 -15.69
N ASP A 81 63.20 -12.52 -16.74
CA ASP A 81 63.95 -12.61 -18.00
C ASP A 81 64.15 -11.17 -18.48
N PRO A 82 65.41 -10.71 -18.72
CA PRO A 82 65.70 -9.38 -19.25
C PRO A 82 64.83 -8.99 -20.45
N ASN A 83 64.41 -9.97 -21.24
CA ASN A 83 63.54 -9.77 -22.41
C ASN A 83 62.11 -9.32 -22.05
N SER A 84 61.55 -9.77 -20.92
CA SER A 84 60.18 -9.41 -20.48
C SER A 84 60.09 -7.97 -20.00
N VAL A 85 61.10 -7.51 -19.25
CA VAL A 85 61.22 -6.13 -18.77
C VAL A 85 61.43 -5.17 -19.93
N ALA A 86 62.35 -5.50 -20.84
CA ALA A 86 62.59 -4.72 -22.06
C ALA A 86 61.32 -4.59 -22.93
N THR A 87 60.53 -5.67 -23.06
CA THR A 87 59.26 -5.66 -23.79
C THR A 87 58.23 -4.73 -23.14
N ALA A 88 58.08 -4.78 -21.82
CA ALA A 88 57.14 -3.93 -21.08
C ALA A 88 57.52 -2.44 -21.16
N GLU A 89 58.81 -2.13 -21.06
CA GLU A 89 59.34 -0.77 -21.18
C GLU A 89 59.12 -0.19 -22.58
N GLU A 90 59.40 -0.96 -23.64
CA GLU A 90 59.12 -0.54 -25.02
C GLU A 90 57.63 -0.31 -25.26
N LEU A 91 56.77 -1.21 -24.78
CA LEU A 91 55.32 -1.10 -24.93
C LEU A 91 54.75 0.13 -24.20
N SER A 92 55.30 0.44 -23.01
CA SER A 92 54.91 1.61 -22.23
C SER A 92 55.29 2.91 -22.95
N THR A 93 56.47 2.96 -23.56
CA THR A 93 56.96 4.11 -24.35
C THR A 93 56.10 4.30 -25.60
N LEU A 94 55.75 3.22 -26.30
CA LEU A 94 54.86 3.25 -27.46
C LEU A 94 53.45 3.74 -27.08
N ARG A 95 52.92 3.28 -25.94
CA ARG A 95 51.62 3.71 -25.44
C ARG A 95 51.62 5.18 -25.05
N GLN A 96 52.65 5.66 -24.36
CA GLN A 96 52.80 7.07 -24.01
C GLN A 96 52.82 7.95 -25.25
N ARG A 97 53.68 7.64 -26.24
CA ARG A 97 53.76 8.37 -27.51
C ARG A 97 52.42 8.37 -28.25
N MET A 98 51.70 7.26 -28.24
CA MET A 98 50.36 7.17 -28.84
C MET A 98 49.33 8.04 -28.11
N ASP A 99 49.33 8.06 -26.78
CA ASP A 99 48.40 8.88 -26.01
C ASP A 99 48.70 10.39 -26.18
N GLU A 100 49.97 10.79 -26.26
CA GLU A 100 50.42 12.14 -26.60
C GLU A 100 49.99 12.55 -28.02
N ALA A 101 50.23 11.68 -29.01
CA ALA A 101 49.79 11.84 -30.40
C ALA A 101 48.27 12.00 -30.51
N LEU A 102 47.48 11.20 -29.78
CA LEU A 102 46.02 11.29 -29.74
C LEU A 102 45.53 12.56 -29.03
N ALA A 103 46.23 13.02 -28.00
CA ALA A 103 45.92 14.27 -27.31
C ALA A 103 46.17 15.47 -28.23
N LEU A 104 47.25 15.47 -29.01
CA LEU A 104 47.53 16.47 -30.04
C LEU A 104 46.45 16.46 -31.12
N LEU A 105 46.07 15.30 -31.66
CA LEU A 105 44.97 15.17 -32.63
C LEU A 105 43.63 15.72 -32.13
N LYS A 106 43.33 15.53 -30.84
CA LYS A 106 42.08 16.06 -30.22
C LYS A 106 42.12 17.56 -29.96
N LYS A 107 43.31 18.14 -29.78
CA LYS A 107 43.52 19.57 -29.51
C LYS A 107 43.73 20.39 -30.78
N ALA A 108 44.35 19.80 -31.80
CA ALA A 108 44.75 20.50 -33.02
C ALA A 108 43.54 20.80 -33.92
N LYS A 109 43.27 22.08 -34.14
CA LYS A 109 42.36 22.56 -35.20
C LYS A 109 43.09 22.48 -36.55
N LEU A 110 43.27 21.27 -37.07
CA LEU A 110 43.91 21.04 -38.36
C LEU A 110 42.97 21.47 -39.50
N GLY A 111 42.90 22.76 -39.82
CA GLY A 111 42.24 23.28 -41.04
C GLY A 111 40.70 23.37 -41.01
N GLY A 112 40.09 23.78 -39.90
CA GLY A 112 38.65 24.06 -39.79
C GLY A 112 38.22 24.41 -38.36
N ASP A 113 37.06 25.05 -38.19
CA ASP A 113 36.63 25.60 -36.89
C ASP A 113 35.98 24.58 -35.93
N GLU A 114 35.78 23.33 -36.38
CA GLU A 114 35.22 22.25 -35.57
C GLU A 114 36.29 21.28 -35.02
N ARG A 115 36.05 20.76 -33.81
CA ARG A 115 36.85 19.68 -33.19
C ARG A 115 36.70 18.39 -34.01
N ARG A 116 37.72 18.08 -34.83
CA ARG A 116 37.75 16.90 -35.69
C ARG A 116 37.77 15.59 -34.89
N ASN A 117 37.02 14.60 -35.38
CA ASN A 117 36.91 13.30 -34.76
C ASN A 117 38.06 12.39 -35.19
N LEU A 118 38.47 11.45 -34.33
CA LEU A 118 39.62 10.57 -34.55
C LEU A 118 39.63 9.95 -35.97
N TYR A 119 38.47 9.55 -36.50
CA TYR A 119 38.30 8.84 -37.77
C TYR A 119 38.25 9.69 -39.06
N GLU A 120 38.46 11.00 -39.02
CA GLU A 120 38.35 11.86 -40.21
C GLU A 120 39.61 11.85 -41.10
N LEU A 121 40.79 11.79 -40.48
CA LEU A 121 42.06 11.64 -41.21
C LEU A 121 42.40 10.15 -41.36
N PRO A 122 42.71 9.65 -42.56
CA PRO A 122 43.15 8.29 -42.79
C PRO A 122 44.55 8.05 -42.19
N TRP A 123 44.78 6.84 -41.68
CA TRP A 123 46.05 6.45 -41.03
C TRP A 123 46.79 5.44 -41.89
N TYR A 124 48.04 5.71 -42.27
CA TYR A 124 48.86 4.75 -43.02
C TYR A 124 50.09 4.36 -42.22
N VAL A 125 50.47 3.09 -42.30
CA VAL A 125 51.70 2.58 -41.69
C VAL A 125 52.75 2.43 -42.78
N ILE A 126 53.99 2.84 -42.51
CA ILE A 126 55.12 2.61 -43.39
C ILE A 126 56.03 1.56 -42.73
N ILE A 127 56.16 0.41 -43.38
CA ILE A 127 57.04 -0.69 -42.95
C ILE A 127 58.10 -0.99 -44.02
N GLY A 128 59.21 -1.59 -43.62
CA GLY A 128 60.31 -1.91 -44.53
C GLY A 128 61.63 -2.08 -43.78
N PRO A 129 62.64 -2.76 -44.38
CA PRO A 129 63.93 -3.00 -43.75
C PRO A 129 64.64 -1.72 -43.26
N PRO A 130 65.59 -1.82 -42.31
CA PRO A 130 66.47 -0.70 -41.96
C PRO A 130 67.16 -0.12 -43.21
N GLY A 131 67.27 1.21 -43.29
CA GLY A 131 67.92 1.85 -44.43
C GLY A 131 67.11 1.90 -45.74
N SER A 132 65.86 1.41 -45.77
CA SER A 132 65.01 1.46 -46.98
C SER A 132 64.45 2.83 -47.36
N GLY A 133 64.89 3.91 -46.71
CA GLY A 133 64.49 5.28 -47.06
C GLY A 133 63.09 5.72 -46.61
N LYS A 134 62.44 5.01 -45.66
CA LYS A 134 61.09 5.35 -45.13
C LYS A 134 60.97 6.81 -44.66
N THR A 135 61.77 7.18 -43.66
CA THR A 135 61.75 8.51 -43.06
C THR A 135 62.19 9.57 -44.08
N THR A 136 63.19 9.26 -44.92
CA THR A 136 63.65 10.18 -45.98
C THR A 136 62.56 10.44 -47.01
N ALA A 137 61.81 9.41 -47.42
CA ALA A 137 60.68 9.56 -48.34
C ALA A 137 59.57 10.42 -47.72
N LEU A 138 59.30 10.30 -46.41
CA LEU A 138 58.34 11.15 -45.71
C LEU A 138 58.79 12.61 -45.61
N VAL A 139 60.03 12.85 -45.21
CA VAL A 139 60.59 14.21 -45.03
C VAL A 139 60.63 14.94 -46.37
N ASN A 140 61.01 14.25 -47.44
CA ASN A 140 61.13 14.83 -48.78
C ASN A 140 59.90 14.59 -49.66
N SER A 141 58.75 14.22 -49.06
CA SER A 141 57.51 13.91 -49.79
C SER A 141 56.80 15.12 -50.40
N GLY A 142 57.14 16.34 -49.97
CA GLY A 142 56.37 17.55 -50.33
C GLY A 142 55.07 17.72 -49.54
N LEU A 143 54.75 16.83 -48.59
CA LEU A 143 53.57 16.94 -47.74
C LEU A 143 53.68 18.11 -46.75
N HIS A 144 52.55 18.74 -46.44
CA HIS A 144 52.48 19.83 -45.48
C HIS A 144 52.28 19.31 -44.05
N PHE A 145 53.22 19.62 -43.14
CA PHE A 145 53.21 19.16 -41.74
C PHE A 145 52.93 20.34 -40.77
N PRO A 146 51.66 20.73 -40.55
CA PRO A 146 51.29 21.95 -39.81
C PRO A 146 51.74 21.95 -38.33
N LEU A 147 51.86 20.78 -37.72
CA LEU A 147 52.29 20.63 -36.32
C LEU A 147 53.80 20.80 -36.13
N ALA A 148 54.60 20.67 -37.19
CA ALA A 148 56.05 20.86 -37.12
C ALA A 148 56.43 22.33 -36.87
N ALA A 149 55.59 23.29 -37.29
CA ALA A 149 55.82 24.72 -37.08
C ALA A 149 55.56 25.18 -35.63
N GLN A 150 54.64 24.53 -34.91
CA GLN A 150 54.28 24.90 -33.52
C GLN A 150 55.17 24.26 -32.46
N LEU A 151 55.85 23.15 -32.79
CA LEU A 151 56.63 22.34 -31.86
C LEU A 151 58.15 22.45 -32.10
N GLY A 152 58.58 23.37 -32.97
CA GLY A 152 59.95 23.50 -33.46
C GLY A 152 60.35 22.33 -34.38
N ALA A 153 61.44 22.47 -35.14
CA ALA A 153 61.94 21.44 -36.08
C ALA A 153 62.44 20.11 -35.43
N GLY A 154 61.92 19.79 -34.24
CA GLY A 154 62.23 18.62 -33.41
C GLY A 154 60.99 17.95 -32.80
N ALA A 155 59.78 18.25 -33.28
CA ALA A 155 58.54 17.60 -32.84
C ALA A 155 58.51 16.11 -33.25
N VAL A 156 59.08 15.26 -32.39
CA VAL A 156 59.32 13.81 -32.53
C VAL A 156 60.34 13.46 -33.62
N ARG A 157 61.45 14.22 -33.67
CA ARG A 157 62.61 13.86 -34.49
C ARG A 157 63.59 13.06 -33.62
N GLY A 158 63.72 11.77 -33.88
CA GLY A 158 64.91 11.03 -33.45
C GLY A 158 66.09 11.43 -34.33
N VAL A 159 66.95 12.34 -33.86
CA VAL A 159 68.27 12.53 -34.48
C VAL A 159 69.09 11.29 -34.10
N GLY A 160 69.02 10.26 -34.95
CA GLY A 160 69.58 8.93 -34.68
C GLY A 160 68.63 7.77 -35.00
N GLY A 161 67.91 7.83 -36.13
CA GLY A 161 67.01 6.77 -36.60
C GLY A 161 65.70 6.62 -35.81
N THR A 162 64.65 6.13 -36.46
CA THR A 162 63.37 5.81 -35.82
C THR A 162 63.56 4.58 -34.93
N ARG A 163 63.77 4.80 -33.62
CA ARG A 163 63.97 3.71 -32.66
C ARG A 163 62.69 2.91 -32.43
N ASN A 164 61.51 3.51 -32.33
CA ASN A 164 60.27 2.76 -32.05
C ASN A 164 59.23 3.00 -33.16
N CYS A 165 58.44 4.06 -33.03
CA CYS A 165 57.51 4.53 -34.05
C CYS A 165 57.39 6.05 -33.93
N ASP A 166 57.42 6.73 -35.07
CA ASP A 166 57.23 8.19 -35.16
C ASP A 166 55.89 8.51 -35.85
N TRP A 167 55.24 9.57 -35.38
CA TRP A 167 53.89 9.95 -35.78
C TRP A 167 53.95 11.25 -36.58
N TRP A 168 53.62 11.16 -37.86
CA TRP A 168 53.68 12.28 -38.79
C TRP A 168 52.26 12.74 -39.13
N PHE A 169 51.94 13.98 -38.75
CA PHE A 169 50.62 14.57 -38.96
C PHE A 169 50.64 15.54 -40.14
N THR A 170 49.90 15.21 -41.19
CA THR A 170 49.67 16.10 -42.33
C THR A 170 48.26 16.70 -42.26
N ASP A 171 47.98 17.62 -43.17
CA ASP A 171 46.64 18.15 -43.42
C ASP A 171 45.65 17.09 -43.96
N GLN A 172 46.15 16.04 -44.62
CA GLN A 172 45.34 15.04 -45.32
C GLN A 172 45.33 13.63 -44.70
N ALA A 173 46.37 13.25 -43.95
CA ALA A 173 46.53 11.91 -43.36
C ALA A 173 47.48 11.89 -42.13
N VAL A 174 47.45 10.78 -41.39
CA VAL A 174 48.45 10.46 -40.36
C VAL A 174 49.32 9.32 -40.85
N LEU A 175 50.64 9.50 -40.81
CA LEU A 175 51.63 8.53 -41.28
C LEU A 175 52.40 8.00 -40.06
N LEU A 176 52.40 6.67 -39.90
CA LEU A 176 53.07 5.95 -38.83
C LEU A 176 54.37 5.37 -39.40
N ASP A 177 55.50 6.03 -39.11
CA ASP A 177 56.82 5.55 -39.51
C ASP A 177 57.33 4.56 -38.47
N THR A 178 57.55 3.31 -38.89
CA THR A 178 57.94 2.22 -37.99
C THR A 178 59.44 1.96 -38.06
N ALA A 179 60.04 1.59 -36.92
CA ALA A 179 61.45 1.20 -36.89
C ALA A 179 61.73 0.02 -37.84
N GLY A 180 62.84 0.08 -38.57
CA GLY A 180 63.21 -0.98 -39.52
C GLY A 180 63.36 -2.36 -38.87
N ARG A 181 63.76 -2.41 -37.59
CA ARG A 181 63.88 -3.65 -36.81
C ARG A 181 62.57 -4.41 -36.64
N TYR A 182 61.43 -3.72 -36.69
CA TYR A 182 60.13 -4.39 -36.67
C TYR A 182 59.87 -5.16 -37.97
N THR A 183 60.58 -4.89 -39.06
CA THR A 183 60.47 -5.64 -40.31
C THR A 183 61.41 -6.84 -40.33
N THR A 184 62.72 -6.64 -40.14
CA THR A 184 63.73 -7.70 -40.29
C THR A 184 63.97 -8.54 -39.02
N GLN A 185 63.74 -7.99 -37.82
CA GLN A 185 63.89 -8.67 -36.51
C GLN A 185 65.30 -9.25 -36.24
N ASP A 186 66.35 -8.60 -36.74
CA ASP A 186 67.73 -9.10 -36.70
C ASP A 186 68.43 -8.99 -35.33
N SER A 187 67.95 -8.10 -34.44
CA SER A 187 68.61 -7.78 -33.17
C SER A 187 68.11 -8.60 -31.96
N ASN A 188 66.81 -8.59 -31.69
CA ASN A 188 66.18 -9.33 -30.58
C ASN A 188 64.78 -9.79 -31.01
N SER A 189 64.72 -10.92 -31.74
CA SER A 189 63.50 -11.36 -32.43
C SER A 189 62.27 -11.54 -31.54
N THR A 190 62.44 -11.96 -30.27
CA THR A 190 61.33 -12.14 -29.32
C THR A 190 60.78 -10.81 -28.81
N VAL A 191 61.64 -9.90 -28.38
CA VAL A 191 61.28 -8.56 -27.87
C VAL A 191 60.69 -7.71 -28.99
N ASP A 192 61.33 -7.68 -30.16
CA ASP A 192 60.89 -6.89 -31.32
C ASP A 192 59.53 -7.38 -31.84
N LYS A 193 59.27 -8.70 -31.81
CA LYS A 193 57.96 -9.26 -32.18
C LYS A 193 56.88 -8.90 -31.17
N ALA A 194 57.15 -9.01 -29.87
CA ALA A 194 56.17 -8.68 -28.84
C ALA A 194 55.84 -7.18 -28.83
N ALA A 195 56.84 -6.31 -28.99
CA ALA A 195 56.65 -4.87 -29.12
C ALA A 195 55.82 -4.50 -30.36
N TRP A 196 56.09 -5.14 -31.52
CA TRP A 196 55.33 -4.96 -32.75
C TRP A 196 53.86 -5.37 -32.61
N LEU A 197 53.57 -6.60 -32.14
CA LEU A 197 52.20 -7.07 -31.95
C LEU A 197 51.44 -6.21 -30.94
N GLY A 198 52.13 -5.83 -29.86
CA GLY A 198 51.60 -4.93 -28.85
C GLY A 198 51.24 -3.53 -29.37
N PHE A 199 52.05 -2.97 -30.28
CA PHE A 199 51.74 -1.73 -30.99
C PHE A 199 50.48 -1.88 -31.87
N LEU A 200 50.32 -2.99 -32.59
CA LEU A 200 49.13 -3.26 -33.39
C LEU A 200 47.87 -3.39 -32.53
N ASP A 201 47.97 -4.02 -31.37
CA ASP A 201 46.87 -4.10 -30.41
C ASP A 201 46.49 -2.73 -29.84
N LEU A 202 47.48 -1.87 -29.58
CA LEU A 202 47.25 -0.48 -29.19
C LEU A 202 46.50 0.30 -30.28
N LEU A 203 46.89 0.15 -31.55
CA LEU A 203 46.17 0.73 -32.70
C LEU A 203 44.73 0.21 -32.80
N LYS A 204 44.54 -1.11 -32.67
CA LYS A 204 43.21 -1.76 -32.68
C LYS A 204 42.34 -1.27 -31.52
N LYS A 205 42.90 -1.04 -30.35
CA LYS A 205 42.18 -0.56 -29.17
C LYS A 205 41.73 0.90 -29.33
N GLN A 206 42.62 1.77 -29.80
CA GLN A 206 42.33 3.21 -29.95
C GLN A 206 41.46 3.51 -31.19
N ARG A 207 41.62 2.74 -32.27
CA ARG A 207 40.88 2.90 -33.54
C ARG A 207 40.08 1.65 -33.96
N SER A 208 39.43 0.98 -33.01
CA SER A 208 38.65 -0.26 -33.21
C SER A 208 37.78 -0.44 -34.47
N ARG A 209 37.15 0.61 -35.01
CA ARG A 209 36.35 0.52 -36.26
C ARG A 209 37.19 0.40 -37.54
N ARG A 210 38.30 1.12 -37.61
CA ARG A 210 39.22 1.21 -38.76
C ARG A 210 40.60 1.60 -38.22
N PRO A 211 41.41 0.59 -37.80
CA PRO A 211 42.72 0.84 -37.20
C PRO A 211 43.67 1.62 -38.10
N ILE A 212 43.73 1.26 -39.39
CA ILE A 212 44.50 1.93 -40.45
C ILE A 212 43.74 1.90 -41.78
N ASP A 213 44.11 2.77 -42.71
CA ASP A 213 43.52 3.00 -44.04
C ASP A 213 44.39 2.43 -45.18
N GLY A 214 45.65 2.08 -44.90
CA GLY A 214 46.55 1.43 -45.85
C GLY A 214 47.94 1.24 -45.25
N ALA A 215 48.80 0.50 -45.95
CA ALA A 215 50.20 0.40 -45.57
C ALA A 215 51.14 0.59 -46.77
N PHE A 216 52.23 1.31 -46.56
CA PHE A 216 53.33 1.43 -47.50
C PHE A 216 54.43 0.45 -47.13
N ILE A 217 54.91 -0.29 -48.11
CA ILE A 217 56.06 -1.17 -47.98
C ILE A 217 57.22 -0.49 -48.69
N ALA A 218 58.22 -0.01 -47.95
CA ALA A 218 59.38 0.66 -48.52
C ALA A 218 60.56 -0.31 -48.66
N ILE A 219 61.05 -0.48 -49.89
CA ILE A 219 62.18 -1.36 -50.20
C ILE A 219 63.17 -0.59 -51.07
N SER A 220 64.44 -0.65 -50.70
CA SER A 220 65.49 -0.02 -51.51
C SER A 220 65.75 -0.83 -52.77
N LEU A 221 65.77 -0.20 -53.94
CA LEU A 221 66.19 -0.87 -55.17
C LEU A 221 67.62 -1.38 -55.11
N SER A 222 68.51 -0.68 -54.39
CA SER A 222 69.87 -1.16 -54.13
C SER A 222 69.89 -2.53 -53.45
N ASP A 223 69.00 -2.76 -52.49
CA ASP A 223 68.98 -3.98 -51.68
C ASP A 223 68.44 -5.15 -52.51
N LEU A 224 67.50 -4.86 -53.44
CA LEU A 224 67.02 -5.83 -54.41
C LEU A 224 68.09 -6.19 -55.45
N LEU A 225 68.86 -5.22 -55.92
CA LEU A 225 69.84 -5.41 -57.00
C LEU A 225 71.16 -6.01 -56.54
N LEU A 226 71.69 -5.53 -55.41
CA LEU A 226 73.00 -5.94 -54.89
C LEU A 226 72.92 -7.21 -54.03
N GLY A 227 71.73 -7.56 -53.53
CA GLY A 227 71.53 -8.75 -52.73
C GLY A 227 71.69 -10.04 -53.53
N THR A 228 72.06 -11.11 -52.84
CA THR A 228 72.00 -12.48 -53.36
C THR A 228 70.54 -12.96 -53.50
N ASP A 229 70.30 -14.03 -54.28
CA ASP A 229 68.96 -14.62 -54.39
C ASP A 229 68.38 -15.03 -53.03
N ALA A 230 69.24 -15.53 -52.13
CA ALA A 230 68.85 -15.92 -50.78
C ALA A 230 68.42 -14.71 -49.92
N GLU A 231 69.17 -13.60 -49.98
CA GLU A 231 68.84 -12.36 -49.26
C GLU A 231 67.54 -11.74 -49.80
N ARG A 232 67.34 -11.73 -51.13
CA ARG A 232 66.07 -11.30 -51.74
C ARG A 232 64.88 -12.12 -51.27
N ALA A 233 65.01 -13.45 -51.26
CA ALA A 233 63.96 -14.35 -50.80
C ALA A 233 63.64 -14.16 -49.31
N ALA A 234 64.67 -13.94 -48.47
CA ALA A 234 64.49 -13.64 -47.06
C ALA A 234 63.75 -12.32 -46.83
N HIS A 235 64.09 -11.27 -47.59
CA HIS A 235 63.35 -10.00 -47.55
C HIS A 235 61.89 -10.16 -47.97
N ALA A 236 61.62 -10.96 -49.02
CA ALA A 236 60.26 -11.22 -49.48
C ALA A 236 59.43 -11.94 -48.39
N ALA A 237 60.00 -12.98 -47.77
CA ALA A 237 59.35 -13.74 -46.70
C ALA A 237 59.08 -12.88 -45.46
N ALA A 238 60.04 -12.05 -45.03
CA ALA A 238 59.88 -11.15 -43.89
C ALA A 238 58.74 -10.15 -44.12
N ILE A 239 58.67 -9.53 -45.30
CA ILE A 239 57.63 -8.56 -45.64
C ILE A 239 56.26 -9.23 -45.72
N ARG A 240 56.16 -10.41 -46.34
CA ARG A 240 54.93 -11.20 -46.39
C ARG A 240 54.40 -11.47 -44.98
N LEU A 241 55.27 -11.92 -44.07
CA LEU A 241 54.91 -12.16 -42.67
C LEU A 241 54.36 -10.90 -41.99
N ARG A 242 54.99 -9.73 -42.19
CA ARG A 242 54.50 -8.47 -41.60
C ARG A 242 53.15 -8.03 -42.13
N ILE A 243 52.90 -8.23 -43.43
CA ILE A 243 51.58 -7.95 -44.02
C ILE A 243 50.51 -8.85 -43.38
N GLN A 244 50.81 -10.14 -43.22
CA GLN A 244 49.89 -11.08 -42.58
C GLN A 244 49.64 -10.77 -41.10
N GLU A 245 50.68 -10.37 -40.35
CA GLU A 245 50.53 -9.90 -38.97
C GLU A 245 49.64 -8.66 -38.87
N LEU A 246 49.80 -7.68 -39.78
CA LEU A 246 48.94 -6.50 -39.80
C LEU A 246 47.47 -6.86 -40.05
N TYR A 247 47.16 -7.71 -41.03
CA TYR A 247 45.78 -8.13 -41.29
C TYR A 247 45.20 -8.92 -40.12
N THR A 248 45.94 -9.90 -39.60
CA THR A 248 45.48 -10.78 -38.51
C THR A 248 45.22 -9.98 -37.24
N GLN A 249 46.15 -9.10 -36.85
CA GLN A 249 46.01 -8.33 -35.62
C GLN A 249 44.95 -7.24 -35.74
N LEU A 250 44.96 -6.45 -36.81
CA LEU A 250 44.01 -5.33 -36.98
C LEU A 250 42.60 -5.81 -37.36
N GLY A 251 42.47 -7.01 -37.93
CA GLY A 251 41.20 -7.64 -38.28
C GLY A 251 40.44 -6.93 -39.39
N VAL A 252 41.17 -6.23 -40.27
CA VAL A 252 40.64 -5.52 -41.45
C VAL A 252 41.60 -5.71 -42.64
N ARG A 253 41.04 -5.90 -43.84
CA ARG A 253 41.80 -5.93 -45.10
C ARG A 253 41.92 -4.49 -45.64
N PHE A 254 43.14 -4.06 -45.94
CA PHE A 254 43.47 -2.70 -46.38
C PHE A 254 44.51 -2.71 -47.53
N PRO A 255 44.56 -1.66 -48.37
CA PRO A 255 45.44 -1.62 -49.53
C PRO A 255 46.92 -1.52 -49.12
N ILE A 256 47.76 -2.26 -49.84
CA ILE A 256 49.22 -2.26 -49.71
C ILE A 256 49.83 -1.54 -50.91
N TYR A 257 50.64 -0.52 -50.66
CA TYR A 257 51.37 0.25 -51.67
C TYR A 257 52.85 -0.10 -51.58
N LEU A 258 53.41 -0.75 -52.60
CA LEU A 258 54.84 -1.04 -52.63
C LEU A 258 55.60 0.18 -53.18
N MET A 259 56.53 0.70 -52.39
CA MET A 259 57.38 1.83 -52.74
C MET A 259 58.83 1.34 -52.87
N LEU A 260 59.31 1.30 -54.11
CA LEU A 260 60.69 1.03 -54.48
C LEU A 260 61.48 2.32 -54.40
N THR A 261 62.22 2.48 -53.31
CA THR A 261 62.97 3.70 -52.99
C THR A 261 64.40 3.64 -53.54
N LYS A 262 65.08 4.78 -53.50
CA LYS A 262 66.47 4.95 -53.94
C LYS A 262 66.72 4.64 -55.42
N LEU A 263 65.73 4.94 -56.25
CA LEU A 263 65.88 4.83 -57.70
C LEU A 263 67.03 5.69 -58.26
N ASP A 264 67.40 6.76 -57.55
CA ASP A 264 68.57 7.59 -57.83
C ASP A 264 69.91 6.86 -57.80
N LEU A 265 69.97 5.66 -57.22
CA LEU A 265 71.16 4.82 -57.26
C LEU A 265 71.26 4.01 -58.56
N VAL A 266 70.23 3.99 -59.40
CA VAL A 266 70.30 3.38 -60.73
C VAL A 266 71.08 4.32 -61.66
N PRO A 267 72.17 3.87 -62.29
CA PRO A 267 72.98 4.71 -63.17
C PRO A 267 72.14 5.41 -64.25
N GLY A 268 72.31 6.73 -64.39
CA GLY A 268 71.62 7.56 -65.36
C GLY A 268 70.24 8.07 -64.96
N PHE A 269 69.69 7.69 -63.79
CA PHE A 269 68.40 8.19 -63.34
C PHE A 269 68.39 9.73 -63.18
N MET A 270 69.38 10.27 -62.48
CA MET A 270 69.45 11.70 -62.17
C MET A 270 69.60 12.50 -63.46
N GLU A 271 70.50 12.07 -64.34
CA GLU A 271 70.70 12.68 -65.66
C GLU A 271 69.45 12.56 -66.53
N PHE A 272 68.71 11.46 -66.49
CA PHE A 272 67.52 11.27 -67.30
C PHE A 272 66.37 12.20 -66.90
N PHE A 273 66.18 12.46 -65.61
CA PHE A 273 65.03 13.22 -65.06
C PHE A 273 65.35 14.62 -64.53
N ASP A 274 66.61 15.10 -64.59
CA ASP A 274 67.00 16.40 -64.04
C ASP A 274 66.25 17.61 -64.63
N ASN A 275 65.72 17.47 -65.86
CA ASN A 275 64.99 18.50 -66.59
C ASN A 275 63.54 18.65 -66.15
N LEU A 276 63.06 17.79 -65.24
CA LEU A 276 61.69 17.89 -64.72
C LEU A 276 61.50 19.09 -63.79
N SER A 277 60.41 19.83 -64.03
CA SER A 277 59.89 20.86 -63.13
C SER A 277 59.46 20.26 -61.77
N LYS A 278 59.20 21.12 -60.77
CA LYS A 278 58.74 20.67 -59.45
C LYS A 278 57.42 19.88 -59.56
N GLU A 279 56.49 20.37 -60.35
CA GLU A 279 55.16 19.78 -60.57
C GLU A 279 55.22 18.43 -61.27
N GLU A 280 56.16 18.27 -62.22
CA GLU A 280 56.40 17.00 -62.90
C GLU A 280 57.16 16.02 -62.01
N ARG A 281 58.11 16.47 -61.18
CA ARG A 281 58.75 15.59 -60.17
C ARG A 281 57.77 15.09 -59.13
N ALA A 282 56.71 15.85 -58.84
CA ALA A 282 55.64 15.43 -57.94
C ALA A 282 54.74 14.33 -58.52
N GLN A 283 54.81 14.02 -59.83
CA GLN A 283 53.97 13.00 -60.49
C GLN A 283 54.14 11.59 -59.92
N VAL A 284 53.25 10.66 -60.28
CA VAL A 284 53.38 9.25 -59.87
C VAL A 284 54.11 8.49 -60.96
N TRP A 285 55.13 7.71 -60.59
CA TRP A 285 55.82 6.80 -61.51
C TRP A 285 55.75 5.37 -61.01
N GLY A 286 55.12 4.49 -61.78
CA GLY A 286 54.79 3.13 -61.38
C GLY A 286 53.49 2.63 -61.99
N MET A 287 52.91 1.61 -61.37
CA MET A 287 51.70 0.94 -61.83
C MET A 287 50.69 0.76 -60.69
N THR A 288 49.43 0.97 -60.99
CA THR A 288 48.30 0.94 -60.05
C THR A 288 47.29 -0.08 -60.56
N PHE A 289 47.08 -1.18 -59.82
CA PHE A 289 46.27 -2.32 -60.31
C PHE A 289 44.75 -2.06 -60.24
N ALA A 290 43.90 -2.95 -60.75
CA ALA A 290 42.47 -2.89 -60.45
C ALA A 290 42.21 -3.25 -58.98
N LEU A 291 41.13 -2.73 -58.39
CA LEU A 291 40.75 -3.09 -57.02
C LEU A 291 40.28 -4.55 -56.96
N ASP A 292 41.01 -5.39 -56.20
CA ASP A 292 40.64 -6.79 -55.97
C ASP A 292 39.48 -6.89 -54.95
N ASP A 293 38.27 -7.06 -55.48
CA ASP A 293 37.03 -7.23 -54.72
C ASP A 293 36.90 -8.62 -54.05
N GLY A 294 37.89 -9.49 -54.24
CA GLY A 294 37.94 -10.85 -53.68
C GLY A 294 37.05 -11.85 -54.40
N LYS A 295 36.35 -11.47 -55.47
CA LYS A 295 35.43 -12.36 -56.22
C LYS A 295 36.08 -13.00 -57.44
N HIS A 296 37.11 -12.38 -58.00
CA HIS A 296 37.82 -12.86 -59.18
C HIS A 296 39.15 -13.55 -58.82
N SER A 297 39.53 -14.60 -59.57
CA SER A 297 40.73 -15.41 -59.33
C SER A 297 42.04 -14.77 -59.79
N ASP A 298 41.97 -13.73 -60.62
CA ASP A 298 43.17 -13.18 -61.26
C ASP A 298 44.01 -12.40 -60.24
N SER A 299 45.29 -12.77 -60.16
CA SER A 299 46.28 -12.11 -59.31
C SER A 299 46.64 -10.75 -59.91
N PRO A 300 46.77 -9.67 -59.12
CA PRO A 300 47.29 -8.39 -59.61
C PRO A 300 48.64 -8.52 -60.34
N LEU A 301 49.43 -9.54 -60.00
CA LEU A 301 50.72 -9.83 -60.63
C LEU A 301 50.61 -10.30 -62.09
N ALA A 302 49.44 -10.74 -62.56
CA ALA A 302 49.26 -11.18 -63.94
C ALA A 302 49.50 -10.06 -64.96
N HIS A 303 49.26 -8.80 -64.58
CA HIS A 303 49.45 -7.63 -65.43
C HIS A 303 50.81 -6.92 -65.22
N LEU A 304 51.64 -7.41 -64.30
CA LEU A 304 52.91 -6.76 -63.95
C LEU A 304 53.83 -6.59 -65.17
N GLN A 305 53.98 -7.63 -65.99
CA GLN A 305 54.89 -7.59 -67.14
C GLN A 305 54.45 -6.58 -68.21
N SER A 306 53.14 -6.48 -68.49
CA SER A 306 52.59 -5.54 -69.47
C SER A 306 52.68 -4.10 -68.98
N GLU A 307 52.36 -3.86 -67.70
CA GLU A 307 52.46 -2.52 -67.10
C GLU A 307 53.91 -2.04 -67.02
N PHE A 308 54.85 -2.92 -66.68
CA PHE A 308 56.29 -2.60 -66.66
C PHE A 308 56.82 -2.25 -68.06
N ALA A 309 56.43 -3.02 -69.08
CA ALA A 309 56.79 -2.73 -70.48
C ALA A 309 56.26 -1.36 -70.94
N GLY A 310 55.08 -0.94 -70.48
CA GLY A 310 54.56 0.40 -70.74
C GLY A 310 55.40 1.53 -70.13
N LEU A 311 55.97 1.31 -68.93
CA LEU A 311 56.90 2.27 -68.32
C LEU A 311 58.22 2.35 -69.10
N GLU A 312 58.76 1.20 -69.51
CA GLU A 312 59.97 1.11 -70.33
C GLU A 312 59.77 1.79 -71.70
N GLN A 313 58.64 1.56 -72.36
CA GLN A 313 58.30 2.21 -73.62
C GLN A 313 58.29 3.74 -73.48
N ARG A 314 57.68 4.28 -72.41
CA ARG A 314 57.68 5.73 -72.16
C ARG A 314 59.07 6.31 -71.93
N LEU A 315 59.97 5.55 -71.29
CA LEU A 315 61.38 5.95 -71.17
C LEU A 315 62.05 6.02 -72.54
N ASN A 316 61.84 5.00 -73.38
CA ASN A 316 62.40 4.94 -74.73
C ASN A 316 61.85 6.06 -75.65
N GLU A 317 60.56 6.38 -75.57
CA GLU A 317 59.95 7.49 -76.33
C GLU A 317 60.56 8.84 -75.96
N ARG A 318 60.87 9.05 -74.67
CA ARG A 318 61.48 10.28 -74.16
C ARG A 318 63.00 10.35 -74.39
N LEU A 319 63.64 9.20 -74.63
CA LEU A 319 65.10 9.11 -74.72
C LEU A 319 65.68 10.02 -75.80
N VAL A 320 65.06 10.04 -76.99
CA VAL A 320 65.55 10.83 -78.14
C VAL A 320 65.60 12.32 -77.80
N GLU A 321 64.53 12.85 -77.19
CA GLU A 321 64.45 14.26 -76.78
C GLU A 321 65.49 14.59 -75.71
N ARG A 322 65.67 13.72 -74.71
CA ARG A 322 66.67 13.92 -73.64
C ARG A 322 68.11 13.92 -74.18
N LEU A 323 68.41 13.04 -75.14
CA LEU A 323 69.71 12.99 -75.80
C LEU A 323 69.99 14.21 -76.67
N GLN A 324 68.96 14.89 -77.20
CA GLN A 324 69.11 16.15 -77.94
C GLN A 324 69.32 17.36 -77.01
N GLN A 325 68.69 17.35 -75.83
CA GLN A 325 68.78 18.44 -74.85
C GLN A 325 70.12 18.45 -74.09
N GLU A 326 70.71 17.28 -73.82
CA GLU A 326 71.97 17.17 -73.10
C GLU A 326 73.17 17.33 -74.05
N ARG A 327 74.12 18.20 -73.67
CA ARG A 327 75.31 18.52 -74.47
C ARG A 327 76.56 17.78 -74.00
N ASP A 328 76.61 17.42 -72.72
CA ASP A 328 77.75 16.70 -72.14
C ASP A 328 77.77 15.22 -72.59
N PRO A 329 78.79 14.76 -73.35
CA PRO A 329 78.88 13.39 -73.82
C PRO A 329 78.82 12.34 -72.70
N ALA A 330 79.42 12.61 -71.53
CA ALA A 330 79.43 11.68 -70.41
C ALA A 330 78.03 11.51 -69.80
N ARG A 331 77.25 12.62 -69.71
CA ARG A 331 75.86 12.56 -69.26
C ARG A 331 74.93 11.94 -70.30
N ARG A 332 75.20 12.15 -71.59
CA ARG A 332 74.43 11.51 -72.68
C ARG A 332 74.56 9.98 -72.66
N ASP A 333 75.74 9.45 -72.34
CA ASP A 333 75.94 8.00 -72.18
C ASP A 333 75.10 7.44 -71.02
N LEU A 334 75.10 8.13 -69.88
CA LEU A 334 74.25 7.78 -68.73
C LEU A 334 72.75 7.85 -69.06
N ILE A 335 72.30 8.89 -69.78
CA ILE A 335 70.91 9.02 -70.25
C ILE A 335 70.53 7.87 -71.19
N TYR A 336 71.42 7.49 -72.12
CA TYR A 336 71.20 6.38 -73.04
C TYR A 336 71.12 5.02 -72.33
N GLY A 337 71.96 4.80 -71.32
CA GLY A 337 71.97 3.55 -70.56
C GLY A 337 70.77 3.37 -69.64
N PHE A 338 70.15 4.45 -69.14
CA PHE A 338 69.13 4.35 -68.10
C PHE A 338 67.91 3.46 -68.46
N PRO A 339 67.27 3.58 -69.65
CA PRO A 339 66.15 2.70 -70.01
C PRO A 339 66.52 1.20 -69.99
N GLN A 340 67.74 0.85 -70.39
CA GLN A 340 68.23 -0.53 -70.38
C GLN A 340 68.48 -1.03 -68.95
N GLN A 341 69.07 -0.19 -68.10
CA GLN A 341 69.27 -0.49 -66.68
C GLN A 341 67.93 -0.67 -65.96
N PHE A 342 66.92 0.13 -66.31
CA PHE A 342 65.56 -0.03 -65.79
C PHE A 342 64.91 -1.33 -66.29
N GLY A 343 65.05 -1.65 -67.57
CA GLY A 343 64.57 -2.92 -68.16
C GLY A 343 65.12 -4.15 -67.44
N ALA A 344 66.40 -4.13 -67.06
CA ALA A 344 67.06 -5.22 -66.32
C ALA A 344 66.45 -5.48 -64.92
N LEU A 345 65.70 -4.53 -64.35
CA LEU A 345 65.04 -4.70 -63.06
C LEU A 345 63.85 -5.66 -63.12
N LYS A 346 63.29 -5.89 -64.32
CA LYS A 346 61.99 -6.55 -64.53
C LYS A 346 61.91 -7.94 -63.88
N ASP A 347 62.87 -8.82 -64.19
CA ASP A 347 62.82 -10.22 -63.73
C ASP A 347 63.08 -10.34 -62.23
N CYS A 348 64.03 -9.54 -61.71
CA CYS A 348 64.33 -9.47 -60.27
C CYS A 348 63.11 -8.97 -59.49
N LEU A 349 62.46 -7.91 -59.97
CA LEU A 349 61.27 -7.36 -59.35
C LEU A 349 60.09 -8.33 -59.42
N GLN A 350 59.90 -9.03 -60.54
CA GLN A 350 58.85 -10.04 -60.68
C GLN A 350 59.01 -11.16 -59.66
N SER A 351 60.19 -11.78 -59.58
CA SER A 351 60.47 -12.87 -58.63
C SER A 351 60.25 -12.42 -57.18
N PHE A 352 60.71 -11.20 -56.85
CA PHE A 352 60.51 -10.61 -55.53
C PHE A 352 59.02 -10.40 -55.20
N LEU A 353 58.25 -9.82 -56.13
CA LEU A 353 56.81 -9.57 -55.97
C LEU A 353 56.00 -10.86 -55.83
N GLU A 354 56.35 -11.90 -56.59
CA GLU A 354 55.74 -13.23 -56.46
C GLU A 354 56.01 -13.82 -55.08
N GLY A 355 57.22 -13.68 -54.54
CA GLY A 355 57.55 -14.11 -53.17
C GLY A 355 56.67 -13.45 -52.10
N VAL A 356 56.40 -12.15 -52.23
CA VAL A 356 55.62 -11.37 -51.25
C VAL A 356 54.11 -11.54 -51.40
N PHE A 357 53.58 -11.47 -52.63
CA PHE A 357 52.15 -11.24 -52.88
C PHE A 357 51.40 -12.43 -53.49
N LYS A 358 52.08 -13.55 -53.81
CA LYS A 358 51.42 -14.74 -54.36
C LYS A 358 50.37 -15.29 -53.38
N PRO A 359 49.10 -15.46 -53.80
CA PRO A 359 48.04 -15.98 -52.95
C PRO A 359 48.39 -17.35 -52.33
N ASN A 360 48.00 -17.55 -51.07
CA ASN A 360 48.10 -18.82 -50.34
C ASN A 360 46.75 -19.11 -49.66
N ALA A 361 46.27 -20.35 -49.73
CA ALA A 361 44.98 -20.75 -49.18
C ALA A 361 44.89 -20.63 -47.64
N PHE A 362 46.03 -20.65 -46.95
CA PHE A 362 46.12 -20.59 -45.49
C PHE A 362 46.35 -19.16 -44.94
N GLU A 363 46.41 -18.15 -45.81
CA GLU A 363 46.71 -16.77 -45.46
C GLU A 363 45.63 -15.81 -45.99
N GLU A 364 45.54 -14.62 -45.40
CA GLU A 364 44.64 -13.58 -45.92
C GLU A 364 45.15 -13.07 -47.28
N ARG A 365 44.25 -12.96 -48.25
CA ARG A 365 44.59 -12.50 -49.62
C ARG A 365 45.02 -11.04 -49.59
N VAL A 366 46.28 -10.78 -49.95
CA VAL A 366 46.86 -9.43 -49.92
C VAL A 366 46.23 -8.52 -50.96
N LEU A 367 45.82 -7.33 -50.54
CA LEU A 367 45.29 -6.29 -51.42
C LEU A 367 46.43 -5.40 -51.94
N LEU A 368 47.25 -5.93 -52.86
CA LEU A 368 48.30 -5.15 -53.52
C LEU A 368 47.66 -4.09 -54.42
N ARG A 369 47.87 -2.82 -54.09
CA ARG A 369 47.26 -1.68 -54.79
C ARG A 369 48.12 -1.15 -55.93
N GLY A 370 49.43 -1.25 -55.82
CA GLY A 370 50.36 -0.84 -56.87
C GLY A 370 51.82 -0.92 -56.46
N VAL A 371 52.70 -0.75 -57.44
CA VAL A 371 54.15 -0.75 -57.31
C VAL A 371 54.68 0.56 -57.89
N TYR A 372 55.41 1.32 -57.07
CA TYR A 372 55.80 2.69 -57.38
C TYR A 372 57.30 2.90 -57.17
N PHE A 373 57.92 3.62 -58.09
CA PHE A 373 59.34 3.91 -58.08
C PHE A 373 59.57 5.34 -57.59
N THR A 374 60.38 5.50 -56.55
CA THR A 374 60.58 6.79 -55.88
C THR A 374 62.03 7.06 -55.53
N SER A 375 62.36 8.34 -55.43
CA SER A 375 63.65 8.81 -54.93
C SER A 375 63.46 9.96 -53.94
N GLY A 376 64.05 9.83 -52.75
CA GLY A 376 63.94 10.81 -51.67
C GLY A 376 65.12 11.77 -51.57
N THR A 377 66.25 11.54 -52.27
CA THR A 377 67.57 12.21 -52.15
C THR A 377 68.09 12.45 -50.73
N GLN A 378 69.30 11.94 -50.44
CA GLN A 378 70.06 12.22 -49.23
C GLN A 378 71.16 13.26 -49.51
N GLU A 379 71.32 14.25 -48.64
CA GLU A 379 72.61 14.93 -48.47
C GLU A 379 73.54 13.98 -47.68
N GLY A 380 74.71 13.67 -48.25
CA GLY A 380 75.78 12.89 -47.58
C GLY A 380 76.04 11.53 -48.23
N SER A 381 77.27 11.33 -48.71
CA SER A 381 77.78 10.13 -49.41
C SER A 381 77.66 8.82 -48.60
N PRO A 382 77.06 7.76 -49.18
CA PRO A 382 77.58 6.39 -49.08
C PRO A 382 78.05 5.90 -50.46
N ILE A 383 78.38 6.81 -51.38
CA ILE A 383 78.84 6.49 -52.73
C ILE A 383 80.31 6.00 -52.70
N ASP A 384 81.08 6.36 -51.68
CA ASP A 384 82.51 5.96 -51.56
C ASP A 384 82.73 4.44 -51.34
N ARG A 385 81.76 3.71 -50.77
CA ARG A 385 81.91 2.24 -50.59
C ARG A 385 81.59 1.45 -51.85
N LEU A 386 80.62 1.91 -52.65
CA LEU A 386 80.18 1.25 -53.87
C LEU A 386 81.18 1.42 -55.01
N ILE A 387 81.75 2.62 -55.18
CA ILE A 387 82.84 2.83 -56.14
C ILE A 387 84.11 2.09 -55.68
N GLY A 388 84.36 2.01 -54.38
CA GLY A 388 85.50 1.26 -53.82
C GLY A 388 85.44 -0.25 -54.11
N ALA A 389 84.28 -0.88 -53.91
CA ALA A 389 84.10 -2.32 -54.11
C ALA A 389 84.06 -2.73 -55.58
N MET A 390 83.44 -1.92 -56.46
CA MET A 390 83.41 -2.20 -57.91
C MET A 390 84.78 -1.92 -58.57
N ALA A 391 85.48 -0.85 -58.19
CA ALA A 391 86.79 -0.52 -58.75
C ALA A 391 87.88 -1.57 -58.40
N GLN A 392 87.77 -2.24 -57.25
CA GLN A 392 88.67 -3.35 -56.88
C GLN A 392 88.44 -4.64 -57.67
N SER A 393 87.22 -4.87 -58.18
CA SER A 393 86.89 -6.06 -58.97
C SER A 393 87.19 -5.91 -60.47
N MET A 394 87.31 -4.67 -60.99
CA MET A 394 87.43 -4.40 -62.44
C MET A 394 88.66 -3.56 -62.86
N ASN A 395 89.51 -3.12 -61.93
CA ASN A 395 90.81 -2.47 -62.21
C ASN A 395 90.76 -1.24 -63.16
N LEU A 396 89.82 -0.31 -62.93
CA LEU A 396 89.62 0.90 -63.75
C LEU A 396 90.00 2.19 -63.01
N ASP A 397 90.54 3.15 -63.77
CA ASP A 397 91.10 4.43 -63.31
C ASP A 397 90.07 5.40 -62.71
N ARG A 398 90.40 5.98 -61.56
CA ARG A 398 89.49 6.76 -60.67
C ARG A 398 89.15 8.20 -61.14
N GLN A 399 89.59 8.64 -62.32
CA GLN A 399 89.70 10.08 -62.62
C GLN A 399 88.49 10.76 -63.30
N HIS A 400 87.36 10.08 -63.58
CA HIS A 400 86.21 10.70 -64.28
C HIS A 400 84.87 10.69 -63.53
N LEU A 401 84.85 10.57 -62.20
CA LEU A 401 83.60 10.66 -61.43
C LEU A 401 83.41 12.08 -60.89
N ALA A 402 82.69 12.89 -61.67
CA ALA A 402 82.38 14.28 -61.34
C ALA A 402 81.60 14.38 -60.02
N ARG A 403 82.12 15.21 -59.10
CA ARG A 403 81.40 15.68 -57.90
C ARG A 403 80.17 16.47 -58.33
N GLN A 404 78.98 15.97 -58.06
CA GLN A 404 77.75 16.76 -58.12
C GLN A 404 77.29 17.12 -56.70
N SER A 405 77.51 18.38 -56.33
CA SER A 405 76.89 19.05 -55.19
C SER A 405 75.55 19.62 -55.64
N GLY A 406 74.52 18.77 -55.71
CA GLY A 406 73.14 19.19 -56.00
C GLY A 406 72.30 19.23 -54.73
N THR A 407 71.49 20.28 -54.57
CA THR A 407 70.44 20.35 -53.54
C THR A 407 69.50 19.14 -53.66
N GLY A 408 69.24 18.39 -52.58
CA GLY A 408 68.40 17.20 -52.61
C GLY A 408 67.03 17.46 -53.26
N ARG A 409 66.74 16.75 -54.35
CA ARG A 409 65.47 16.80 -55.10
C ARG A 409 64.74 15.46 -54.95
N SER A 410 63.53 15.46 -54.39
CA SER A 410 62.67 14.28 -54.45
C SER A 410 62.03 14.10 -55.82
N TYR A 411 61.84 12.84 -56.19
CA TYR A 411 61.17 12.41 -57.41
C TYR A 411 60.10 11.36 -57.09
N PHE A 412 58.91 11.60 -57.63
CA PHE A 412 57.77 10.69 -57.70
C PHE A 412 57.10 10.29 -56.39
N ILE A 413 57.23 11.12 -55.33
CA ILE A 413 56.70 10.82 -53.99
C ILE A 413 55.38 11.56 -53.69
N GLU A 414 55.27 12.84 -54.02
CA GLU A 414 54.19 13.70 -53.52
C GLU A 414 52.79 13.24 -53.94
N LYS A 415 52.54 13.09 -55.25
CA LYS A 415 51.24 12.63 -55.75
C LYS A 415 51.00 11.13 -55.49
N LEU A 416 52.02 10.34 -55.17
CA LEU A 416 51.83 8.97 -54.72
C LEU A 416 51.07 8.95 -53.37
N PHE A 417 51.45 9.84 -52.45
CA PHE A 417 50.70 10.01 -51.21
C PHE A 417 49.35 10.70 -51.44
N THR A 418 49.33 11.89 -52.06
CA THR A 418 48.13 12.74 -52.11
C THR A 418 47.09 12.29 -53.14
N ALA A 419 47.50 11.97 -54.37
CA ALA A 419 46.59 11.68 -55.48
C ALA A 419 46.22 10.19 -55.59
N VAL A 420 47.03 9.28 -55.04
CA VAL A 420 46.76 7.84 -55.05
C VAL A 420 46.32 7.38 -53.67
N ALA A 421 47.23 7.27 -52.71
CA ALA A 421 46.93 6.59 -51.45
C ALA A 421 45.88 7.31 -50.61
N PHE A 422 46.00 8.63 -50.41
CA PHE A 422 45.09 9.43 -49.57
C PHE A 422 43.75 9.70 -50.26
N ALA A 423 43.76 9.83 -51.59
CA ALA A 423 42.53 9.91 -52.39
C ALA A 423 41.67 8.65 -52.25
N GLU A 424 42.32 7.48 -52.07
CA GLU A 424 41.68 6.19 -51.84
C GLU A 424 41.24 5.96 -50.37
N ARG A 425 41.18 7.03 -49.56
CA ARG A 425 40.58 6.99 -48.22
C ARG A 425 39.14 6.46 -48.31
N GLY A 426 38.92 5.22 -47.89
CA GLY A 426 37.60 4.61 -48.11
C GLY A 426 37.64 3.12 -48.40
N LEU A 427 38.70 2.64 -49.06
CA LEU A 427 38.80 1.24 -49.49
C LEU A 427 38.75 0.22 -48.33
N VAL A 428 39.18 0.62 -47.13
CA VAL A 428 39.19 -0.27 -45.96
C VAL A 428 37.80 -0.43 -45.36
N GLY A 429 37.25 -1.65 -45.36
CA GLY A 429 36.01 -1.97 -44.66
C GLY A 429 36.09 -1.69 -43.14
N VAL A 430 34.95 -1.41 -42.51
CA VAL A 430 34.91 -1.37 -41.03
C VAL A 430 35.00 -2.77 -40.45
N ASN A 431 35.60 -2.92 -39.27
CA ASN A 431 35.65 -4.22 -38.60
C ASN A 431 34.22 -4.79 -38.41
N PRO A 432 33.87 -5.94 -39.03
CA PRO A 432 32.49 -6.43 -39.10
C PRO A 432 31.95 -6.86 -37.73
N LYS A 433 32.81 -7.35 -36.82
CA LYS A 433 32.43 -7.78 -35.48
C LYS A 433 31.95 -6.59 -34.63
N VAL A 434 32.65 -5.46 -34.73
CA VAL A 434 32.33 -4.24 -33.97
C VAL A 434 31.03 -3.60 -34.46
N GLU A 435 30.82 -3.55 -35.78
CA GLU A 435 29.64 -2.93 -36.37
C GLU A 435 28.36 -3.75 -36.14
N ARG A 436 28.43 -5.09 -36.20
CA ARG A 436 27.30 -5.98 -35.84
C ARG A 436 26.85 -5.77 -34.40
N ARG A 437 27.79 -5.76 -33.44
CA ARG A 437 27.50 -5.52 -32.02
C ARG A 437 26.80 -4.19 -31.80
N ARG A 438 27.26 -3.13 -32.48
CA ARG A 438 26.66 -1.79 -32.38
C ARG A 438 25.25 -1.72 -32.97
N LYS A 439 25.01 -2.35 -34.13
CA LYS A 439 23.69 -2.40 -34.77
C LYS A 439 22.66 -3.13 -33.90
N TRP A 440 23.06 -4.24 -33.26
CA TRP A 440 22.18 -4.97 -32.34
C TRP A 440 21.85 -4.16 -31.08
N ILE A 441 22.83 -3.46 -30.51
CA ILE A 441 22.58 -2.57 -29.36
C ILE A 441 21.62 -1.43 -29.76
N ALA A 442 21.84 -0.78 -30.91
CA ALA A 442 20.98 0.30 -31.37
C ALA A 442 19.55 -0.16 -31.65
N ARG A 443 19.37 -1.34 -32.26
CA ARG A 443 18.05 -1.95 -32.49
C ARG A 443 17.35 -2.31 -31.18
N GLY A 444 18.07 -2.87 -30.22
CA GLY A 444 17.52 -3.20 -28.90
C GLY A 444 17.04 -1.96 -28.14
N VAL A 445 17.81 -0.87 -28.17
CA VAL A 445 17.41 0.42 -27.59
C VAL A 445 16.16 0.97 -28.27
N LEU A 446 16.14 1.01 -29.60
CA LEU A 446 14.99 1.55 -30.34
C LEU A 446 13.71 0.74 -30.06
N ALA A 447 13.80 -0.58 -30.04
CA ALA A 447 12.68 -1.46 -29.73
C ALA A 447 12.16 -1.22 -28.30
N ALA A 448 13.05 -1.06 -27.32
CA ALA A 448 12.66 -0.75 -25.94
C ALA A 448 11.97 0.62 -25.82
N THR A 449 12.48 1.65 -26.50
CA THR A 449 11.85 2.98 -26.49
C THR A 449 10.45 2.95 -27.12
N VAL A 450 10.30 2.28 -28.27
CA VAL A 450 8.99 2.14 -28.93
C VAL A 450 8.01 1.37 -28.03
N ALA A 451 8.45 0.26 -27.43
CA ALA A 451 7.61 -0.52 -26.52
C ALA A 451 7.15 0.31 -25.30
N THR A 452 8.05 1.07 -24.67
CA THR A 452 7.69 1.93 -23.53
C THR A 452 6.69 3.01 -23.94
N VAL A 453 6.88 3.67 -25.08
CA VAL A 453 5.94 4.70 -25.56
C VAL A 453 4.56 4.08 -25.79
N VAL A 454 4.48 2.93 -26.47
CA VAL A 454 3.21 2.24 -26.73
C VAL A 454 2.51 1.84 -25.43
N VAL A 455 3.24 1.30 -24.45
CA VAL A 455 2.66 0.91 -23.15
C VAL A 455 2.14 2.13 -22.38
N VAL A 456 2.93 3.20 -22.27
CA VAL A 456 2.54 4.41 -21.54
C VAL A 456 1.34 5.09 -22.21
N SER A 457 1.35 5.23 -23.54
CA SER A 457 0.22 5.78 -24.28
C SER A 457 -1.03 4.91 -24.16
N GLY A 458 -0.89 3.58 -24.14
CA GLY A 458 -2.01 2.66 -23.90
C GLY A 458 -2.62 2.82 -22.50
N LEU A 459 -1.77 2.92 -21.47
CA LEU A 459 -2.21 3.15 -20.09
C LEU A 459 -2.94 4.51 -19.94
N TRP A 460 -2.41 5.58 -20.54
CA TRP A 460 -3.08 6.87 -20.56
C TRP A 460 -4.39 6.86 -21.34
N TRP A 461 -4.49 6.13 -22.45
CA TRP A 461 -5.74 5.98 -23.18
C TRP A 461 -6.82 5.29 -22.35
N VAL A 462 -6.47 4.22 -21.63
CA VAL A 462 -7.37 3.53 -20.69
C VAL A 462 -7.84 4.50 -19.61
N SER A 463 -6.92 5.26 -19.00
CA SER A 463 -7.26 6.23 -17.96
C SER A 463 -8.09 7.40 -18.44
N TYR A 464 -7.83 7.89 -19.66
CA TYR A 464 -8.67 8.90 -20.28
C TYR A 464 -10.10 8.41 -20.48
N ARG A 465 -10.30 7.19 -21.00
CA ARG A 465 -11.64 6.62 -21.17
C ARG A 465 -12.34 6.36 -19.85
N ALA A 466 -11.62 5.86 -18.85
CA ALA A 466 -12.18 5.60 -17.53
C ALA A 466 -12.62 6.91 -16.86
N ASN A 467 -11.81 7.96 -16.92
CA ASN A 467 -12.17 9.28 -16.39
C ASN A 467 -13.33 9.94 -17.16
N GLN A 468 -13.40 9.79 -18.48
CA GLN A 468 -14.56 10.24 -19.26
C GLN A 468 -15.85 9.51 -18.82
N ALA A 469 -15.77 8.21 -18.56
CA ALA A 469 -16.90 7.44 -18.05
C ALA A 469 -17.28 7.87 -16.62
N TYR A 470 -16.30 8.15 -15.76
CA TYR A 470 -16.54 8.67 -14.41
C TYR A 470 -17.22 10.05 -14.43
N ILE A 471 -16.75 10.98 -15.27
CA ILE A 471 -17.41 12.28 -15.48
C ILE A 471 -18.86 12.08 -15.93
N ALA A 472 -19.10 11.19 -16.91
CA ALA A 472 -20.45 10.89 -17.38
C ALA A 472 -21.35 10.27 -16.28
N GLN A 473 -20.79 9.46 -15.37
CA GLN A 473 -21.52 8.92 -14.21
C GLN A 473 -21.89 10.03 -13.22
N VAL A 474 -20.97 10.95 -12.94
CA VAL A 474 -21.25 12.11 -12.07
C VAL A 474 -22.33 12.99 -12.71
N ASP A 475 -22.27 13.27 -14.02
CA ASP A 475 -23.31 14.01 -14.74
C ASP A 475 -24.68 13.31 -14.66
N GLN A 476 -24.73 11.99 -14.78
CA GLN A 476 -25.96 11.23 -14.60
C GLN A 476 -26.53 11.33 -13.17
N LYS A 477 -25.66 11.35 -12.14
CA LYS A 477 -26.06 11.56 -10.75
C LYS A 477 -26.54 12.99 -10.49
N VAL A 478 -25.99 13.99 -11.19
CA VAL A 478 -26.37 15.42 -11.07
C VAL A 478 -27.74 15.71 -11.69
N ALA A 479 -28.05 15.11 -12.85
CA ALA A 479 -29.27 15.39 -13.62
C ALA A 479 -30.58 15.36 -12.80
N PRO A 480 -30.86 14.35 -11.94
CA PRO A 480 -32.08 14.34 -11.12
C PRO A 480 -32.07 15.35 -9.97
N LEU A 481 -30.89 15.78 -9.49
CA LEU A 481 -30.78 16.70 -8.33
C LEU A 481 -31.29 18.10 -8.64
N GLY A 482 -31.13 18.56 -9.89
CA GLY A 482 -31.70 19.83 -10.33
C GLY A 482 -33.23 19.87 -10.20
N GLN A 483 -33.91 18.76 -10.51
CA GLN A 483 -35.37 18.65 -10.34
C GLN A 483 -35.76 18.57 -8.86
N THR A 484 -34.99 17.86 -8.03
CA THR A 484 -35.22 17.81 -6.56
C THR A 484 -35.09 19.18 -5.92
N VAL A 485 -34.10 19.99 -6.32
CA VAL A 485 -33.95 21.38 -5.82
C VAL A 485 -35.13 22.26 -6.23
N GLN A 486 -35.66 22.11 -7.44
CA GLN A 486 -36.84 22.86 -7.91
C GLN A 486 -38.14 22.42 -7.23
N ASN A 487 -38.25 21.13 -6.88
CA ASN A 487 -39.43 20.57 -6.20
C ASN A 487 -39.46 20.85 -4.68
N LEU A 488 -38.33 21.24 -4.09
CA LEU A 488 -38.26 21.65 -2.69
C LEU A 488 -38.93 23.02 -2.53
N SER A 489 -40.19 23.03 -2.09
CA SER A 489 -40.89 24.27 -1.79
C SER A 489 -40.18 25.03 -0.65
N PRO A 490 -39.98 26.36 -0.77
CA PRO A 490 -39.55 27.20 0.36
C PRO A 490 -40.49 27.11 1.56
N ALA A 491 -41.74 26.67 1.35
CA ALA A 491 -42.74 26.50 2.41
C ALA A 491 -42.65 25.14 3.14
N GLN A 492 -41.87 24.17 2.64
CA GLN A 492 -41.65 22.88 3.32
C GLN A 492 -40.65 23.04 4.46
N ARG A 493 -41.14 22.95 5.70
CA ARG A 493 -40.38 23.25 6.93
C ARG A 493 -39.62 22.05 7.51
N GLU A 494 -39.90 20.84 7.02
CA GLU A 494 -39.29 19.62 7.54
C GLU A 494 -37.81 19.50 7.15
N VAL A 495 -36.95 19.32 8.15
CA VAL A 495 -35.51 19.14 7.98
C VAL A 495 -35.18 17.81 7.27
N LEU A 496 -35.99 16.77 7.51
CA LEU A 496 -35.82 15.44 6.91
C LEU A 496 -36.04 15.42 5.39
N ALA A 497 -36.89 16.30 4.85
CA ALA A 497 -37.19 16.34 3.42
C ALA A 497 -35.97 16.72 2.55
N VAL A 498 -34.98 17.41 3.13
CA VAL A 498 -33.76 17.85 2.44
C VAL A 498 -32.62 16.83 2.56
N LEU A 499 -32.76 15.85 3.46
CA LEU A 499 -31.72 14.85 3.74
C LEU A 499 -31.30 14.05 2.48
N PRO A 500 -32.21 13.57 1.61
CA PRO A 500 -31.81 12.86 0.39
C PRO A 500 -30.98 13.73 -0.57
N LEU A 501 -31.32 15.02 -0.67
CA LEU A 501 -30.58 15.97 -1.51
C LEU A 501 -29.17 16.23 -0.96
N LEU A 502 -29.05 16.51 0.35
CA LEU A 502 -27.76 16.78 0.98
C LEU A 502 -26.84 15.56 0.95
N ASN A 503 -27.37 14.36 1.17
CA ASN A 503 -26.61 13.11 1.04
C ASN A 503 -26.13 12.87 -0.40
N ALA A 504 -27.02 13.06 -1.38
CA ALA A 504 -26.66 12.85 -2.78
C ALA A 504 -25.58 13.83 -3.28
N VAL A 505 -25.61 15.09 -2.82
CA VAL A 505 -24.59 16.10 -3.21
C VAL A 505 -23.29 15.91 -2.44
N LYS A 506 -23.35 15.52 -1.16
CA LYS A 506 -22.16 15.20 -0.35
C LYS A 506 -21.36 14.03 -0.93
N HIS A 507 -22.04 13.03 -1.48
CA HIS A 507 -21.45 11.83 -2.09
C HIS A 507 -21.48 11.85 -3.62
N LEU A 508 -21.53 13.04 -4.23
CA LEU A 508 -21.61 13.20 -5.69
C LEU A 508 -20.30 12.80 -6.38
N ALA A 509 -19.17 13.10 -5.74
CA ALA A 509 -17.80 12.81 -6.17
C ALA A 509 -16.94 12.51 -4.92
N GLY A 510 -15.71 12.00 -5.13
CA GLY A 510 -14.77 11.67 -4.04
C GLY A 510 -14.65 10.17 -3.74
N ASP A 511 -15.16 9.30 -4.61
CA ASP A 511 -14.84 7.87 -4.55
C ASP A 511 -13.34 7.66 -4.82
N SER A 512 -12.75 6.61 -4.23
CA SER A 512 -11.34 6.30 -4.50
C SER A 512 -11.15 5.88 -5.96
N PRO A 513 -10.14 6.41 -6.67
CA PRO A 513 -9.94 6.09 -8.08
C PRO A 513 -9.70 4.60 -8.25
N SER A 514 -10.42 3.98 -9.17
CA SER A 514 -10.08 2.64 -9.65
C SER A 514 -8.70 2.65 -10.30
N TRP A 515 -8.07 1.47 -10.40
CA TRP A 515 -6.74 1.35 -11.02
C TRP A 515 -6.69 1.94 -12.44
N SER A 516 -7.82 1.90 -13.17
CA SER A 516 -7.92 2.45 -14.52
C SER A 516 -7.99 3.97 -14.52
N GLU A 517 -8.66 4.58 -13.54
CA GLU A 517 -8.81 6.04 -13.42
C GLU A 517 -7.52 6.69 -12.89
N GLY A 518 -6.78 5.99 -12.03
CA GLY A 518 -5.61 6.47 -11.29
C GLY A 518 -4.27 6.56 -12.04
N LEU A 519 -4.22 6.29 -13.36
CA LEU A 519 -2.97 6.30 -14.13
C LEU A 519 -2.49 7.71 -14.53
N GLY A 520 -2.75 8.72 -13.68
CA GLY A 520 -2.25 10.10 -13.82
C GLY A 520 -3.21 11.12 -14.43
N LEU A 521 -4.42 10.74 -14.83
CA LEU A 521 -5.43 11.64 -15.42
C LEU A 521 -6.71 11.76 -14.59
N TYR A 522 -6.65 11.40 -13.31
CA TYR A 522 -7.83 11.36 -12.43
C TYR A 522 -8.51 12.73 -12.32
N GLN A 523 -9.83 12.79 -12.53
CA GLN A 523 -10.63 14.02 -12.45
C GLN A 523 -11.49 14.12 -11.19
N GLY A 524 -11.48 13.10 -10.32
CA GLY A 524 -12.35 13.08 -9.14
C GLY A 524 -12.04 14.15 -8.12
N ASP A 525 -10.77 14.53 -7.93
CA ASP A 525 -10.38 15.57 -6.98
C ASP A 525 -10.99 16.94 -7.37
N MET A 526 -11.02 17.26 -8.67
CA MET A 526 -11.62 18.49 -9.18
C MET A 526 -13.14 18.47 -9.02
N LEU A 527 -13.77 17.33 -9.30
CA LEU A 527 -15.21 17.15 -9.15
C LEU A 527 -15.65 17.17 -7.68
N GLU A 528 -14.82 16.64 -6.77
CA GLU A 528 -15.05 16.68 -5.31
C GLU A 528 -14.96 18.10 -4.77
N ALA A 529 -13.98 18.90 -5.22
CA ALA A 529 -13.87 20.30 -4.83
C ALA A 529 -15.12 21.10 -5.24
N GLU A 530 -15.61 20.89 -6.46
CA GLU A 530 -16.85 21.52 -6.95
C GLU A 530 -18.10 20.98 -6.25
N SER A 531 -18.21 19.67 -6.00
CA SER A 531 -19.34 19.10 -5.27
C SER A 531 -19.41 19.61 -3.83
N ALA A 532 -18.27 19.77 -3.15
CA ALA A 532 -18.17 20.35 -1.82
C ALA A 532 -18.62 21.82 -1.80
N SER A 533 -18.28 22.59 -2.83
CA SER A 533 -18.73 23.98 -3.01
C SER A 533 -20.26 24.06 -3.17
N VAL A 534 -20.84 23.21 -4.02
CA VAL A 534 -22.30 23.13 -4.23
C VAL A 534 -23.00 22.65 -2.95
N TYR A 535 -22.48 21.62 -2.30
CA TYR A 535 -22.99 21.10 -1.02
C TYR A 535 -23.04 22.20 0.04
N ARG A 536 -21.99 23.02 0.18
CA ARG A 536 -21.97 24.14 1.12
C ARG A 536 -23.04 25.19 0.79
N LYS A 537 -23.22 25.52 -0.50
CA LYS A 537 -24.28 26.45 -0.93
C LYS A 537 -25.67 25.91 -0.58
N LEU A 538 -25.90 24.60 -0.72
CA LEU A 538 -27.17 23.96 -0.33
C LEU A 538 -27.37 23.95 1.19
N LEU A 539 -26.32 23.71 1.98
CA LEU A 539 -26.41 23.83 3.44
C LEU A 539 -26.86 25.24 3.87
N ILE A 540 -26.32 26.29 3.24
CA ILE A 540 -26.69 27.67 3.58
C ILE A 540 -28.07 28.06 3.02
N ALA A 541 -28.36 27.73 1.76
CA ALA A 541 -29.56 28.21 1.08
C ALA A 541 -30.82 27.38 1.40
N VAL A 542 -30.65 26.10 1.78
CA VAL A 542 -31.76 25.14 1.91
C VAL A 542 -31.86 24.59 3.33
N PHE A 543 -30.74 24.21 3.95
CA PHE A 543 -30.74 23.59 5.28
C PHE A 543 -30.84 24.61 6.42
N ALA A 544 -30.01 25.66 6.42
CA ALA A 544 -29.98 26.67 7.48
C ALA A 544 -31.33 27.38 7.71
N PRO A 545 -32.09 27.84 6.67
CA PRO A 545 -33.37 28.50 6.89
C PRO A 545 -34.42 27.60 7.56
N ARG A 546 -34.34 26.29 7.32
CA ARG A 546 -35.23 25.30 7.96
C ARG A 546 -34.89 25.10 9.44
N LEU A 547 -33.60 25.16 9.80
CA LEU A 547 -33.18 25.15 11.21
C LEU A 547 -33.68 26.39 11.94
N VAL A 548 -33.58 27.58 11.32
CA VAL A 548 -34.12 28.83 11.88
C VAL A 548 -35.64 28.71 12.07
N THR A 549 -36.36 28.30 11.04
CA THR A 549 -37.83 28.08 11.10
C THR A 549 -38.21 27.07 12.18
N ARG A 550 -37.40 26.02 12.36
CA ARG A 550 -37.63 25.00 13.39
C ARG A 550 -37.47 25.55 14.81
N ILE A 551 -36.47 26.41 15.04
CA ILE A 551 -36.28 27.10 16.33
C ILE A 551 -37.45 28.06 16.57
N GLU A 552 -37.91 28.78 15.53
CA GLU A 552 -39.11 29.63 15.63
C GLU A 552 -40.34 28.83 16.02
N GLU A 553 -40.58 27.67 15.40
CA GLU A 553 -41.72 26.80 15.75
C GLU A 553 -41.65 26.28 17.20
N GLN A 554 -40.46 25.92 17.69
CA GLN A 554 -40.26 25.53 19.09
C GLN A 554 -40.61 26.66 20.05
N LEU A 555 -40.16 27.87 19.71
CA LEU A 555 -40.40 29.06 20.50
C LEU A 555 -41.88 29.49 20.49
N HIS A 556 -42.57 29.36 19.34
CA HIS A 556 -44.01 29.57 19.24
C HIS A 556 -44.83 28.50 19.96
N GLY A 557 -44.34 27.26 20.03
CA GLY A 557 -45.00 26.15 20.71
C GLY A 557 -45.11 26.32 22.22
N GLY A 558 -44.41 27.29 22.80
CA GLY A 558 -44.35 27.54 24.24
C GLY A 558 -43.53 26.48 24.98
N GLY A 559 -43.45 26.63 26.30
CA GLY A 559 -42.70 25.70 27.12
C GLY A 559 -42.48 26.24 28.53
N ASN A 560 -41.70 25.50 29.32
CA ASN A 560 -41.20 26.04 30.58
C ASN A 560 -40.36 27.30 30.28
N SER A 561 -40.37 28.27 31.17
CA SER A 561 -39.68 29.56 30.99
C SER A 561 -38.21 29.42 30.66
N ASP A 562 -37.54 28.41 31.19
CA ASP A 562 -36.12 28.19 30.91
C ASP A 562 -35.89 27.70 29.47
N PHE A 563 -36.81 26.89 28.94
CA PHE A 563 -36.77 26.46 27.55
C PHE A 563 -36.98 27.66 26.62
N LEU A 564 -37.93 28.54 26.95
CA LEU A 564 -38.16 29.77 26.18
C LEU A 564 -36.97 30.74 26.28
N TYR A 565 -36.31 30.83 27.43
CA TYR A 565 -35.13 31.69 27.62
C TYR A 565 -33.90 31.17 26.85
N GLU A 566 -33.51 29.91 27.04
CA GLU A 566 -32.35 29.33 26.36
C GLU A 566 -32.60 29.19 24.85
N GLY A 567 -33.85 28.95 24.44
CA GLY A 567 -34.27 28.95 23.04
C GLY A 567 -34.18 30.35 22.42
N LEU A 568 -34.64 31.39 23.14
CA LEU A 568 -34.51 32.78 22.70
C LEU A 568 -33.02 33.17 22.58
N LYS A 569 -32.19 32.72 23.52
CA LYS A 569 -30.74 32.90 23.47
C LYS A 569 -30.14 32.25 22.22
N ALA A 570 -30.42 30.96 21.95
CA ALA A 570 -29.96 30.27 20.76
C ALA A 570 -30.43 30.95 19.46
N TYR A 571 -31.65 31.47 19.47
CA TYR A 571 -32.25 32.20 18.34
C TYR A 571 -31.55 33.54 18.08
N LEU A 572 -31.25 34.32 19.12
CA LEU A 572 -30.51 35.59 19.01
C LEU A 572 -29.06 35.38 18.55
N MET A 573 -28.40 34.31 19.00
CA MET A 573 -27.03 33.97 18.58
C MET A 573 -26.91 33.67 17.08
N LEU A 574 -27.99 33.30 16.40
CA LEU A 574 -27.97 33.09 14.95
C LEU A 574 -27.89 34.39 14.14
N ALA A 575 -28.17 35.54 14.75
CA ALA A 575 -28.13 36.86 14.09
C ALA A 575 -27.04 37.79 14.61
N ASP A 576 -26.52 37.53 15.82
CA ASP A 576 -25.50 38.34 16.46
C ASP A 576 -24.13 37.63 16.47
N SER A 577 -23.14 38.25 15.82
CA SER A 577 -21.77 37.74 15.76
C SER A 577 -20.99 37.92 17.07
N GLU A 578 -21.35 38.87 17.93
CA GLU A 578 -20.63 39.15 19.18
C GLU A 578 -20.90 38.09 20.25
N HIS A 579 -22.13 37.55 20.26
CA HIS A 579 -22.57 36.51 21.18
C HIS A 579 -22.64 35.11 20.53
N TYR A 580 -22.08 34.92 19.33
CA TYR A 580 -22.18 33.67 18.57
C TYR A 580 -21.42 32.50 19.22
N ASP A 581 -22.17 31.46 19.62
CA ASP A 581 -21.63 30.20 20.12
C ASP A 581 -22.16 29.00 19.28
N PRO A 582 -21.34 28.42 18.39
CA PRO A 582 -21.77 27.31 17.55
C PRO A 582 -22.02 26.02 18.33
N ASP A 583 -21.35 25.80 19.46
CA ASP A 583 -21.51 24.59 20.26
C ASP A 583 -22.83 24.63 21.03
N PHE A 584 -23.20 25.81 21.56
CA PHE A 584 -24.51 26.02 22.17
C PHE A 584 -25.65 25.82 21.17
N ILE A 585 -25.56 26.42 19.97
CA ILE A 585 -26.60 26.29 18.93
C ILE A 585 -26.74 24.83 18.47
N LYS A 586 -25.63 24.11 18.24
CA LYS A 586 -25.65 22.68 17.88
C LYS A 586 -26.28 21.84 18.99
N ALA A 587 -25.95 22.10 20.25
CA ALA A 587 -26.51 21.38 21.39
C ALA A 587 -28.02 21.62 21.53
N TRP A 588 -28.49 22.85 21.30
CA TRP A 588 -29.91 23.19 21.26
C TRP A 588 -30.66 22.42 20.18
N ILE A 589 -30.14 22.40 18.95
CA ILE A 589 -30.75 21.70 17.82
C ILE A 589 -30.73 20.17 18.04
N ALA A 590 -29.63 19.61 18.57
CA ALA A 590 -29.54 18.20 18.89
C ALA A 590 -30.58 17.77 19.96
N LEU A 591 -30.81 18.62 20.97
CA LEU A 591 -31.83 18.37 22.00
C LEU A 591 -33.25 18.34 21.43
N ASP A 592 -33.57 19.19 20.46
CA ASP A 592 -34.84 19.12 19.72
C ASP A 592 -34.96 17.82 18.94
N TRP A 593 -33.90 17.44 18.23
CA TRP A 593 -33.89 16.24 17.40
C TRP A 593 -34.08 14.96 18.21
N ASP A 594 -33.45 14.84 19.38
CA ASP A 594 -33.65 13.70 20.27
C ASP A 594 -35.09 13.58 20.79
N ARG A 595 -35.80 14.71 20.92
CA ARG A 595 -37.17 14.75 21.44
C ARG A 595 -38.22 14.57 20.35
N ASN A 596 -38.01 15.18 19.20
CA ASN A 596 -39.08 15.43 18.22
C ASN A 596 -38.85 14.73 16.86
N LEU A 597 -37.69 14.13 16.60
CA LEU A 597 -37.56 13.24 15.45
C LEU A 597 -38.25 11.89 15.74
N PRO A 598 -38.79 11.22 14.70
CA PRO A 598 -39.36 9.89 14.86
C PRO A 598 -38.38 8.92 15.55
N ARG A 599 -38.86 8.14 16.52
CA ARG A 599 -38.01 7.20 17.28
C ARG A 599 -37.54 6.01 16.42
N ASP A 600 -38.29 5.69 15.39
CA ASP A 600 -38.03 4.70 14.35
C ASP A 600 -37.17 5.23 13.19
N LEU A 601 -36.69 6.48 13.28
CA LEU A 601 -35.77 7.02 12.28
C LEU A 601 -34.50 6.14 12.22
N PRO A 602 -34.13 5.63 11.03
CA PRO A 602 -32.94 4.83 10.86
C PRO A 602 -31.67 5.54 11.37
N ALA A 603 -30.78 4.79 12.03
CA ALA A 603 -29.59 5.35 12.70
C ALA A 603 -28.64 6.08 11.73
N ASP A 604 -28.56 5.60 10.49
CA ASP A 604 -27.85 6.20 9.37
C ASP A 604 -28.41 7.58 9.00
N GLN A 605 -29.74 7.74 8.97
CA GLN A 605 -30.37 9.03 8.69
C GLN A 605 -30.12 10.04 9.82
N ARG A 606 -30.20 9.60 11.08
CA ARG A 606 -29.90 10.45 12.25
C ARG A 606 -28.44 10.91 12.23
N GLN A 607 -27.51 10.00 11.95
CA GLN A 607 -26.09 10.31 11.85
C GLN A 607 -25.79 11.26 10.67
N ALA A 608 -26.44 11.06 9.52
CA ALA A 608 -26.31 11.95 8.37
C ALA A 608 -26.80 13.37 8.70
N LEU A 609 -27.94 13.51 9.37
CA LEU A 609 -28.50 14.79 9.81
C LEU A 609 -27.54 15.57 10.72
N THR A 610 -26.99 14.90 11.74
CA THR A 610 -25.96 15.47 12.64
C THR A 610 -24.68 15.82 11.90
N GLY A 611 -24.27 14.99 10.93
CA GLY A 611 -23.12 15.27 10.07
C GLY A 611 -23.32 16.51 9.19
N HIS A 612 -24.52 16.75 8.67
CA HIS A 612 -24.86 17.97 7.92
C HIS A 612 -24.92 19.21 8.82
N LEU A 613 -25.43 19.07 10.05
CA LEU A 613 -25.43 20.14 11.07
C LEU A 613 -24.01 20.58 11.41
N GLN A 614 -23.13 19.62 11.65
CA GLN A 614 -21.73 19.90 11.91
C GLN A 614 -21.08 20.59 10.71
N ALA A 615 -21.28 20.06 9.49
CA ALA A 615 -20.77 20.67 8.26
C ALA A 615 -21.29 22.09 7.99
N LEU A 616 -22.49 22.44 8.47
CA LEU A 616 -23.02 23.81 8.40
C LEU A 616 -22.26 24.75 9.35
N PHE A 617 -21.98 24.33 10.59
CA PHE A 617 -21.36 25.16 11.62
C PHE A 617 -19.82 25.08 11.69
N ASP A 618 -19.17 24.15 10.99
CA ASP A 618 -17.70 24.08 10.84
C ASP A 618 -17.09 25.36 10.24
N ARG A 619 -17.91 26.11 9.48
CA ARG A 619 -17.63 27.48 9.06
C ARG A 619 -18.84 28.34 9.43
N HIS A 620 -18.62 29.52 9.99
CA HIS A 620 -19.71 30.41 10.38
C HIS A 620 -20.67 30.68 9.20
N PRO A 621 -21.97 30.32 9.32
CA PRO A 621 -22.96 30.66 8.30
C PRO A 621 -23.28 32.16 8.33
N PRO A 622 -23.83 32.73 7.25
CA PRO A 622 -24.33 34.12 7.28
C PRO A 622 -25.39 34.31 8.36
N ASN A 623 -25.41 35.49 8.99
CA ASN A 623 -26.38 35.84 10.03
C ASN A 623 -27.82 35.62 9.55
N ALA A 624 -28.61 34.91 10.37
CA ALA A 624 -30.01 34.64 10.10
C ALA A 624 -30.85 35.92 10.22
N ARG A 625 -31.93 36.00 9.44
CA ARG A 625 -32.97 37.02 9.62
C ARG A 625 -33.98 36.48 10.62
N LEU A 626 -34.07 37.12 11.80
CA LEU A 626 -34.99 36.72 12.86
C LEU A 626 -36.32 37.50 12.78
N ASP A 627 -37.39 36.94 13.32
CA ASP A 627 -38.68 37.59 13.50
C ASP A 627 -38.67 38.47 14.76
N PRO A 628 -38.70 39.81 14.63
CA PRO A 628 -38.70 40.72 15.77
C PRO A 628 -39.95 40.58 16.65
N ARG A 629 -41.09 40.16 16.09
CA ARG A 629 -42.34 40.02 16.87
C ARG A 629 -42.25 38.86 17.85
N LEU A 630 -41.69 37.73 17.41
CA LEU A 630 -41.46 36.55 18.24
C LEU A 630 -40.52 36.90 19.41
N ILE A 631 -39.44 37.63 19.15
CA ILE A 631 -38.50 38.08 20.17
C ILE A 631 -39.23 38.93 21.23
N ASP A 632 -40.04 39.90 20.80
CA ASP A 632 -40.75 40.80 21.70
C ASP A 632 -41.86 40.10 22.50
N ASP A 633 -42.54 39.12 21.92
CA ASP A 633 -43.56 38.30 22.60
C ASP A 633 -42.92 37.41 23.69
N LEU A 634 -41.82 36.73 23.36
CA LEU A 634 -41.09 35.88 24.31
C LEU A 634 -40.47 36.68 25.46
N ARG A 635 -39.89 37.85 25.15
CA ARG A 635 -39.38 38.75 26.20
C ARG A 635 -40.48 39.16 27.16
N ARG A 636 -41.67 39.55 26.65
CA ARG A 636 -42.83 39.87 27.50
C ARG A 636 -43.30 38.68 28.34
N GLN A 637 -43.32 37.47 27.78
CA GLN A 637 -43.71 36.25 28.50
C GLN A 637 -42.71 35.91 29.61
N LEU A 638 -41.40 35.97 29.33
CA LEU A 638 -40.34 35.68 30.29
C LEU A 638 -40.26 36.69 31.43
N GLN A 639 -40.67 37.93 31.18
CA GLN A 639 -40.76 39.01 32.18
C GLN A 639 -41.90 38.81 33.21
N GLN A 640 -42.87 37.91 32.99
CA GLN A 640 -43.99 37.65 33.92
C GLN A 640 -43.61 36.81 35.16
N LEU A 641 -42.44 36.14 35.17
CA LEU A 641 -41.97 35.37 36.32
C LEU A 641 -41.36 36.26 37.41
N PRO A 642 -41.58 35.98 38.71
CA PRO A 642 -40.89 36.70 39.79
C PRO A 642 -39.38 36.49 39.72
N VAL A 643 -38.61 37.57 39.85
CA VAL A 643 -37.14 37.57 39.82
C VAL A 643 -36.56 36.55 40.82
N ALA A 644 -37.17 36.43 42.01
CA ALA A 644 -36.75 35.50 43.05
C ALA A 644 -36.73 34.03 42.61
N GLN A 645 -37.74 33.59 41.85
CA GLN A 645 -37.84 32.20 41.40
C GLN A 645 -36.73 31.91 40.37
N ARG A 646 -36.48 32.82 39.42
CA ARG A 646 -35.44 32.66 38.41
C ARG A 646 -34.03 32.67 39.01
N VAL A 647 -33.78 33.56 39.98
CA VAL A 647 -32.51 33.62 40.70
C VAL A 647 -32.30 32.33 41.50
N TYR A 648 -33.33 31.83 42.18
CA TYR A 648 -33.27 30.55 42.89
C TYR A 648 -32.96 29.38 41.96
N ASP A 649 -33.67 29.26 40.83
CA ASP A 649 -33.47 28.19 39.86
C ASP A 649 -32.08 28.22 39.21
N ARG A 650 -31.48 29.41 39.05
CA ARG A 650 -30.09 29.57 38.62
C ARG A 650 -29.08 29.16 39.69
N VAL A 651 -29.27 29.63 40.93
CA VAL A 651 -28.38 29.26 42.07
C VAL A 651 -28.39 27.75 42.28
N LYS A 652 -29.55 27.10 42.11
CA LYS A 652 -29.70 25.64 42.16
C LYS A 652 -28.95 24.90 41.04
N ARG A 653 -28.75 25.52 39.87
CA ARG A 653 -28.00 24.95 38.72
C ARG A 653 -26.51 25.23 38.77
N GLN A 654 -26.06 26.19 39.57
CA GLN A 654 -24.65 26.54 39.66
C GLN A 654 -23.86 25.38 40.29
N LYS A 655 -22.67 25.09 39.74
CA LYS A 655 -21.81 24.03 40.25
C LYS A 655 -21.43 24.35 41.71
N LEU A 656 -21.68 23.40 42.61
CA LEU A 656 -21.33 23.51 44.03
C LEU A 656 -19.81 23.66 44.22
N PRO A 657 -19.35 24.43 45.22
CA PRO A 657 -17.94 24.52 45.61
C PRO A 657 -17.31 23.14 45.89
N GLU A 658 -16.03 22.99 45.58
CA GLU A 658 -15.28 21.76 45.87
C GLU A 658 -15.29 21.44 47.37
N GLY A 659 -15.56 20.19 47.72
CA GLY A 659 -15.59 19.72 49.11
C GLY A 659 -16.96 19.72 49.79
N ILE A 660 -18.05 20.08 49.09
CA ILE A 660 -19.43 19.81 49.54
C ILE A 660 -19.86 18.45 48.99
N PRO A 661 -19.88 17.38 49.81
CA PRO A 661 -20.30 16.07 49.34
C PRO A 661 -21.81 16.03 49.18
N ASP A 662 -22.27 15.26 48.19
CA ASP A 662 -23.64 14.82 48.14
C ASP A 662 -23.97 13.87 49.29
N PHE A 663 -25.22 13.84 49.74
CA PHE A 663 -25.67 12.86 50.73
C PHE A 663 -26.03 11.54 50.04
N ARG A 664 -25.42 10.43 50.48
CA ARG A 664 -25.70 9.09 49.94
C ARG A 664 -26.10 8.14 51.05
N ILE A 665 -27.17 7.37 50.81
CA ILE A 665 -27.74 6.44 51.80
C ILE A 665 -26.73 5.34 52.16
N ASN A 666 -25.99 4.82 51.18
CA ASN A 666 -24.98 3.78 51.41
C ASN A 666 -23.80 4.23 52.29
N GLU A 667 -23.42 5.51 52.23
CA GLU A 667 -22.39 6.09 53.10
C GLU A 667 -22.94 6.36 54.49
N ALA A 668 -24.16 6.92 54.57
CA ALA A 668 -24.84 7.26 55.81
C ALA A 668 -25.21 6.03 56.66
N ALA A 669 -25.74 4.98 56.04
CA ALA A 669 -26.17 3.75 56.72
C ALA A 669 -25.01 2.74 56.96
N GLY A 670 -23.84 2.98 56.35
CA GLY A 670 -22.65 2.13 56.49
C GLY A 670 -22.59 0.95 55.52
N ARG A 671 -21.54 0.13 55.62
CA ARG A 671 -21.19 -0.92 54.63
C ARG A 671 -22.32 -1.93 54.35
N ASP A 672 -23.13 -2.24 55.35
CA ASP A 672 -24.20 -3.23 55.23
C ASP A 672 -25.51 -2.64 54.69
N ALA A 673 -25.55 -1.35 54.31
CA ALA A 673 -26.74 -0.67 53.80
C ALA A 673 -27.35 -1.37 52.57
N ALA A 674 -26.52 -1.82 51.63
CA ALA A 674 -26.98 -2.50 50.42
C ALA A 674 -27.55 -3.90 50.67
N LEU A 675 -27.27 -4.49 51.84
CA LEU A 675 -27.82 -5.78 52.23
C LEU A 675 -29.25 -5.64 52.76
N VAL A 676 -29.64 -4.44 53.21
CA VAL A 676 -30.90 -4.23 53.92
C VAL A 676 -31.82 -3.23 53.26
N PHE A 677 -31.33 -2.15 52.66
CA PHE A 677 -32.15 -1.11 52.05
C PHE A 677 -32.26 -1.24 50.53
N SER A 678 -33.40 -0.80 50.02
CA SER A 678 -33.62 -0.53 48.60
C SER A 678 -34.39 0.79 48.47
N ARG A 679 -34.49 1.32 47.24
CA ARG A 679 -35.34 2.48 46.96
C ARG A 679 -36.59 2.01 46.22
N LYS A 680 -37.77 2.47 46.64
CA LYS A 680 -39.07 2.12 46.01
C LYS A 680 -39.12 2.56 44.54
N SER A 681 -38.46 3.66 44.23
CA SER A 681 -38.26 4.17 42.88
C SER A 681 -37.37 3.29 41.99
N GLY A 682 -36.71 2.27 42.54
CA GLY A 682 -35.71 1.45 41.84
C GLY A 682 -34.33 2.12 41.70
N LYS A 683 -34.15 3.31 42.28
CA LYS A 683 -32.89 4.05 42.27
C LYS A 683 -31.80 3.36 43.11
N PRO A 684 -30.51 3.42 42.72
CA PRO A 684 -29.43 2.91 43.56
C PRO A 684 -29.35 3.63 44.91
N LEU A 685 -28.97 2.93 45.99
CA LEU A 685 -28.72 3.56 47.31
C LEU A 685 -27.57 4.57 47.28
N GLY A 686 -26.67 4.42 46.31
CA GLY A 686 -25.59 5.36 46.05
C GLY A 686 -26.04 6.58 45.24
N GLU A 687 -27.27 6.62 44.71
CA GLU A 687 -27.76 7.81 44.01
C GLU A 687 -27.86 8.98 45.01
N PRO A 688 -27.09 10.05 44.79
CA PRO A 688 -26.98 11.12 45.76
C PRO A 688 -28.25 11.97 45.86
N LEU A 689 -28.59 12.40 47.07
CA LEU A 689 -29.27 13.66 47.27
C LEU A 689 -28.23 14.78 47.12
N SER A 690 -28.51 15.76 46.27
CA SER A 690 -27.57 16.84 45.95
C SER A 690 -27.02 17.48 47.22
N GLY A 691 -25.70 17.67 47.25
CA GLY A 691 -24.97 18.36 48.31
C GLY A 691 -25.53 19.76 48.58
N PHE A 692 -26.26 20.36 47.63
CA PHE A 692 -26.98 21.61 47.79
C PHE A 692 -28.03 21.57 48.91
N PHE A 693 -28.61 20.41 49.22
CA PHE A 693 -29.60 20.20 50.28
C PHE A 693 -29.02 19.49 51.51
N THR A 694 -27.74 19.72 51.80
CA THR A 694 -27.09 19.26 53.04
C THR A 694 -26.86 20.44 53.98
N ALA A 695 -26.61 20.19 55.26
CA ALA A 695 -26.33 21.27 56.22
C ALA A 695 -25.09 22.09 55.79
N LYS A 696 -24.08 21.40 55.22
CA LYS A 696 -22.89 22.04 54.63
C LYS A 696 -23.21 22.79 53.34
N GLY A 697 -24.06 22.22 52.48
CA GLY A 697 -24.54 22.84 51.24
C GLY A 697 -25.31 24.13 51.46
N TYR A 698 -26.16 24.17 52.48
CA TYR A 698 -26.86 25.37 52.90
C TYR A 698 -25.86 26.48 53.25
N ARG A 699 -24.87 26.18 54.11
CA ARG A 699 -23.92 27.18 54.61
C ARG A 699 -22.86 27.61 53.61
N GLN A 700 -22.33 26.67 52.82
CA GLN A 700 -21.16 26.90 51.95
C GLN A 700 -21.53 26.99 50.46
N GLY A 701 -22.64 26.39 50.04
CA GLY A 701 -23.13 26.48 48.66
C GLY A 701 -24.15 27.61 48.49
N PHE A 702 -25.29 27.49 49.16
CA PHE A 702 -26.41 28.41 48.97
C PHE A 702 -26.16 29.82 49.53
N LEU A 703 -25.75 29.95 50.80
CA LEU A 703 -25.52 31.26 51.42
C LEU A 703 -24.37 32.05 50.76
N LEU A 704 -23.34 31.39 50.22
CA LEU A 704 -22.22 32.07 49.53
C LEU A 704 -22.55 32.41 48.06
N SER A 705 -23.19 31.51 47.31
CA SER A 705 -23.56 31.77 45.90
C SER A 705 -24.67 32.80 45.76
N SER A 706 -25.60 32.85 46.71
CA SER A 706 -26.67 33.87 46.75
C SER A 706 -26.15 35.30 46.96
N LEU A 707 -24.86 35.49 47.29
CA LEU A 707 -24.21 36.80 47.47
C LEU A 707 -23.53 37.35 46.20
N ASN A 708 -23.40 36.58 45.11
CA ASN A 708 -22.69 36.95 43.87
C ASN A 708 -23.61 37.46 42.72
N GLN A 709 -24.78 38.03 43.05
CA GLN A 709 -25.87 38.34 42.11
C GLN A 709 -25.62 39.47 41.09
N THR A 710 -24.40 40.02 41.00
CA THR A 710 -24.10 41.19 40.15
C THR A 710 -23.87 40.84 38.67
N GLY A 711 -23.31 39.66 38.36
CA GLY A 711 -23.08 39.22 36.96
C GLY A 711 -24.31 38.65 36.26
N THR A 712 -25.27 38.14 37.03
CA THR A 712 -26.53 37.55 36.54
C THR A 712 -27.49 38.57 35.94
N LEU A 713 -27.34 39.84 36.32
CA LEU A 713 -28.13 40.97 35.81
C LEU A 713 -27.66 41.43 34.40
N ALA A 714 -26.37 41.28 34.09
CA ALA A 714 -25.80 41.71 32.80
C ALA A 714 -26.14 40.76 31.63
N GLU A 715 -26.20 39.44 31.88
CA GLU A 715 -26.60 38.46 30.85
C GLU A 715 -28.12 38.53 30.56
N GLU A 716 -28.94 38.78 31.58
CA GLU A 716 -30.38 39.02 31.40
C GLU A 716 -30.65 40.29 30.59
N GLN A 717 -29.71 41.24 30.57
CA GLN A 717 -29.84 42.52 29.90
C GLN A 717 -29.97 42.38 28.37
N TRP A 718 -29.11 41.57 27.71
CA TRP A 718 -29.14 41.44 26.25
C TRP A 718 -30.19 40.41 25.76
N VAL A 719 -30.48 39.39 26.56
CA VAL A 719 -31.51 38.39 26.23
C VAL A 719 -32.93 38.94 26.45
N LEU A 720 -33.20 39.59 27.59
CA LEU A 720 -34.54 40.09 27.96
C LEU A 720 -34.80 41.56 27.64
N GLY A 721 -33.76 42.36 27.35
CA GLY A 721 -33.89 43.74 26.87
C GLY A 721 -34.39 44.76 27.90
N GLN A 722 -34.10 44.59 29.20
CA GLN A 722 -34.52 45.55 30.25
C GLN A 722 -33.53 46.71 30.45
N GLU A 723 -34.06 47.94 30.63
CA GLU A 723 -33.35 49.12 31.13
C GLU A 723 -33.42 49.22 32.67
N GLN A 724 -32.42 49.89 33.27
CA GLN A 724 -32.13 49.99 34.71
C GLN A 724 -33.36 50.25 35.62
N ALA A 725 -33.68 49.34 36.54
CA ALA A 725 -34.62 49.59 37.64
C ALA A 725 -34.08 49.10 39.01
N ASP A 726 -33.93 50.08 39.92
CA ASP A 726 -33.84 50.09 41.39
C ASP A 726 -33.04 49.03 42.19
N GLN A 727 -31.84 49.45 42.59
CA GLN A 727 -30.97 48.77 43.57
C GLN A 727 -31.58 48.60 44.99
N GLN A 728 -32.75 49.18 45.29
CA GLN A 728 -33.42 49.08 46.60
C GLN A 728 -34.12 47.73 46.87
N ASN A 729 -34.30 46.87 45.86
CA ASN A 729 -35.02 45.58 45.98
C ASN A 729 -34.15 44.34 46.27
N VAL A 730 -32.84 44.50 46.49
CA VAL A 730 -31.91 43.35 46.63
C VAL A 730 -32.09 42.59 47.96
N VAL A 731 -32.45 43.28 49.05
CA VAL A 731 -32.60 42.66 50.39
C VAL A 731 -33.88 41.81 50.48
N SER A 732 -35.00 42.28 49.95
CA SER A 732 -36.26 41.53 49.89
C SER A 732 -36.15 40.32 48.96
N LEU A 733 -35.46 40.48 47.82
CA LEU A 733 -35.16 39.40 46.88
C LEU A 733 -34.37 38.26 47.56
N ALA A 734 -33.35 38.58 48.36
CA ALA A 734 -32.56 37.58 49.07
C ALA A 734 -33.39 36.78 50.10
N ALA A 735 -34.32 37.42 50.80
CA ALA A 735 -35.21 36.76 51.76
C ALA A 735 -36.20 35.80 51.07
N ASP A 736 -36.76 36.21 49.92
CA ASP A 736 -37.66 35.37 49.13
C ASP A 736 -36.95 34.15 48.51
N VAL A 737 -35.74 34.33 47.98
CA VAL A 737 -34.90 33.23 47.47
C VAL A 737 -34.57 32.22 48.58
N ARG A 738 -34.30 32.69 49.81
CA ARG A 738 -34.04 31.83 50.98
C ARG A 738 -35.26 31.03 51.42
N ARG A 739 -36.46 31.64 51.36
CA ARG A 739 -37.71 30.94 51.65
C ARG A 739 -37.98 29.81 50.65
N LEU A 740 -37.78 30.06 49.36
CA LEU A 740 -37.89 29.04 48.30
C LEU A 740 -36.90 27.89 48.52
N TYR A 741 -35.66 28.21 48.93
CA TYR A 741 -34.65 27.21 49.27
C TYR A 741 -35.09 26.30 50.41
N PHE A 742 -35.61 26.83 51.52
CA PHE A 742 -36.07 26.00 52.65
C PHE A 742 -37.24 25.09 52.28
N GLN A 743 -38.19 25.58 51.49
CA GLN A 743 -39.32 24.77 51.02
C GLN A 743 -38.85 23.60 50.13
N ASP A 744 -37.89 23.84 49.24
CA ASP A 744 -37.34 22.76 48.42
C ASP A 744 -36.48 21.82 49.27
N TYR A 745 -35.70 22.32 50.23
CA TYR A 745 -34.94 21.49 51.17
C TYR A 745 -35.82 20.46 51.87
N GLN A 746 -36.94 20.90 52.46
CA GLN A 746 -37.92 20.01 53.10
C GLN A 746 -38.45 18.98 52.09
N ARG A 747 -38.88 19.43 50.90
CA ARG A 747 -39.44 18.55 49.86
C ARG A 747 -38.46 17.47 49.41
N GLN A 748 -37.18 17.82 49.22
CA GLN A 748 -36.17 16.87 48.77
C GLN A 748 -35.88 15.81 49.82
N TRP A 749 -35.81 16.20 51.10
CA TRP A 749 -35.62 15.26 52.20
C TRP A 749 -36.84 14.37 52.42
N ASP A 750 -38.06 14.92 52.39
CA ASP A 750 -39.30 14.13 52.48
C ASP A 750 -39.38 13.10 51.34
N ALA A 751 -39.05 13.52 50.11
CA ALA A 751 -39.02 12.63 48.95
C ALA A 751 -37.96 11.53 49.07
N LEU A 752 -36.76 11.87 49.55
CA LEU A 752 -35.70 10.88 49.78
C LEU A 752 -36.14 9.85 50.81
N LEU A 753 -36.63 10.30 51.97
CA LEU A 753 -37.03 9.42 53.07
C LEU A 753 -38.20 8.52 52.65
N ALA A 754 -39.25 9.06 52.03
CA ALA A 754 -40.39 8.29 51.57
C ALA A 754 -40.03 7.17 50.56
N ASP A 755 -38.94 7.37 49.82
CA ASP A 755 -38.42 6.46 48.80
C ASP A 755 -37.56 5.32 49.37
N ILE A 756 -37.13 5.38 50.64
CA ILE A 756 -36.35 4.29 51.25
C ILE A 756 -37.31 3.18 51.70
N ASP A 757 -36.94 1.94 51.41
CA ASP A 757 -37.59 0.72 51.89
C ASP A 757 -36.54 -0.35 52.17
N PHE A 758 -36.94 -1.51 52.68
CA PHE A 758 -36.04 -2.66 52.78
C PHE A 758 -35.93 -3.41 51.44
N VAL A 759 -34.88 -4.22 51.27
CA VAL A 759 -34.69 -5.05 50.08
C VAL A 759 -35.86 -6.04 49.90
N PRO A 760 -36.31 -6.30 48.66
CA PRO A 760 -37.31 -7.33 48.40
C PRO A 760 -36.81 -8.69 48.87
N ILE A 761 -37.56 -9.29 49.78
CA ILE A 761 -37.27 -10.62 50.30
C ILE A 761 -37.90 -11.63 49.34
N THR A 762 -37.07 -12.49 48.76
CA THR A 762 -37.47 -13.52 47.76
C THR A 762 -37.29 -14.96 48.24
N SER A 763 -36.60 -15.13 49.37
CA SER A 763 -36.40 -16.44 50.00
C SER A 763 -36.35 -16.29 51.51
N VAL A 764 -36.60 -17.41 52.20
CA VAL A 764 -36.54 -17.48 53.67
C VAL A 764 -35.12 -17.23 54.18
N ALA A 765 -34.10 -17.71 53.45
CA ALA A 765 -32.70 -17.47 53.79
C ALA A 765 -32.34 -15.98 53.75
N GLN A 766 -32.76 -15.29 52.68
CA GLN A 766 -32.56 -13.85 52.54
C GLN A 766 -33.30 -13.06 53.62
N ALA A 767 -34.50 -13.51 54.02
CA ALA A 767 -35.26 -12.88 55.10
C ALA A 767 -34.49 -12.91 56.43
N ALA A 768 -33.88 -14.06 56.76
CA ALA A 768 -33.07 -14.21 57.97
C ALA A 768 -31.84 -13.30 57.93
N ASP A 769 -31.14 -13.23 56.80
CA ASP A 769 -29.96 -12.37 56.65
C ASP A 769 -30.28 -10.89 56.81
N VAL A 770 -31.37 -10.41 56.19
CA VAL A 770 -31.81 -9.01 56.29
C VAL A 770 -32.14 -8.66 57.74
N LEU A 771 -32.92 -9.49 58.43
CA LEU A 771 -33.29 -9.26 59.82
C LEU A 771 -32.07 -9.25 60.76
N ARG A 772 -31.10 -10.15 60.56
CA ARG A 772 -29.84 -10.23 61.33
C ARG A 772 -29.04 -8.94 61.26
N VAL A 773 -28.93 -8.37 60.06
CA VAL A 773 -28.13 -7.16 59.82
C VAL A 773 -28.83 -5.93 60.42
N ILE A 774 -30.15 -5.83 60.31
CA ILE A 774 -30.91 -4.69 60.83
C ILE A 774 -30.92 -4.68 62.36
N SER A 775 -31.06 -5.84 63.01
CA SER A 775 -31.17 -5.95 64.47
C SER A 775 -29.83 -5.95 65.22
N GLY A 776 -28.71 -5.92 64.51
CA GLY A 776 -27.38 -5.98 65.10
C GLY A 776 -26.92 -4.68 65.79
N PRO A 777 -25.83 -4.72 66.59
CA PRO A 777 -25.29 -3.54 67.29
C PRO A 777 -24.87 -2.40 66.36
N THR A 778 -24.49 -2.72 65.12
CA THR A 778 -24.11 -1.76 64.06
C THR A 778 -25.24 -1.52 63.06
N SER A 779 -26.49 -1.57 63.51
CA SER A 779 -27.71 -1.43 62.69
C SER A 779 -27.60 -0.31 61.64
N PRO A 780 -27.70 -0.64 60.33
CA PRO A 780 -27.74 0.36 59.27
C PRO A 780 -28.93 1.32 59.39
N LEU A 781 -30.06 0.86 59.93
CA LEU A 781 -31.23 1.70 60.21
C LEU A 781 -30.92 2.78 61.24
N LYS A 782 -30.26 2.42 62.34
CA LYS A 782 -29.86 3.39 63.37
C LYS A 782 -28.87 4.41 62.81
N LYS A 783 -27.86 3.98 62.05
CA LYS A 783 -26.86 4.88 61.43
C LYS A 783 -27.48 5.85 60.44
N LEU A 784 -28.41 5.37 59.62
CA LEU A 784 -29.15 6.20 58.68
C LEU A 784 -29.92 7.30 59.38
N LEU A 785 -30.68 6.97 60.43
CA LEU A 785 -31.47 7.96 61.17
C LEU A 785 -30.59 9.01 61.88
N VAL A 786 -29.41 8.63 62.39
CA VAL A 786 -28.41 9.58 62.94
C VAL A 786 -27.91 10.54 61.86
N ALA A 787 -27.59 10.01 60.68
CA ALA A 787 -27.08 10.81 59.58
C ALA A 787 -28.15 11.77 59.04
N VAL A 788 -29.40 11.34 58.93
CA VAL A 788 -30.54 12.19 58.55
C VAL A 788 -30.69 13.33 59.55
N ALA A 789 -30.73 13.04 60.86
CA ALA A 789 -30.89 14.05 61.90
C ALA A 789 -29.78 15.12 61.87
N LYS A 790 -28.55 14.75 61.49
CA LYS A 790 -27.44 15.69 61.33
C LYS A 790 -27.65 16.67 60.17
N GLU A 791 -28.26 16.22 59.08
CA GLU A 791 -28.48 17.05 57.89
C GLU A 791 -29.81 17.84 57.95
N THR A 792 -30.76 17.45 58.80
CA THR A 792 -32.05 18.13 58.96
C THR A 792 -32.12 19.06 60.16
N ASP A 793 -31.17 19.00 61.10
CA ASP A 793 -31.00 20.00 62.16
C ASP A 793 -29.92 21.03 61.79
N LEU A 794 -30.35 22.10 61.11
CA LEU A 794 -29.45 23.14 60.60
C LEU A 794 -28.83 24.00 61.72
N GLN A 795 -29.39 23.95 62.93
CA GLN A 795 -28.98 24.72 64.11
C GLN A 795 -28.24 23.90 65.17
N ALA A 796 -28.10 22.59 65.02
CA ALA A 796 -27.43 21.72 66.00
C ALA A 796 -26.03 22.22 66.37
N GLU A 797 -25.25 22.63 65.38
CA GLU A 797 -23.87 23.11 65.57
C GLU A 797 -23.83 24.48 66.24
N GLU A 798 -24.76 25.38 65.92
CA GLU A 798 -24.89 26.71 66.54
C GLU A 798 -25.31 26.58 68.02
N ARG A 799 -26.25 25.69 68.34
CA ARG A 799 -26.64 25.38 69.72
C ARG A 799 -25.49 24.77 70.52
N GLN A 800 -24.70 23.89 69.92
CA GLN A 800 -23.52 23.28 70.56
C GLN A 800 -22.35 24.27 70.74
N LEU A 801 -22.13 25.18 69.81
CA LEU A 801 -21.12 26.24 69.91
C LEU A 801 -21.52 27.31 70.93
N ALA A 802 -22.80 27.69 70.96
CA ALA A 802 -23.37 28.60 71.95
C ALA A 802 -23.29 28.02 73.38
N ALA A 803 -23.58 26.73 73.56
CA ALA A 803 -23.43 26.03 74.85
C ALA A 803 -21.96 25.94 75.33
N LYS A 804 -20.99 26.09 74.41
CA LYS A 804 -19.55 26.07 74.69
C LYS A 804 -18.93 27.48 74.79
N GLY A 805 -19.71 28.55 74.61
CA GLY A 805 -19.23 29.93 74.71
C GLY A 805 -18.22 30.36 73.63
N VAL A 806 -18.14 29.66 72.50
CA VAL A 806 -17.20 29.94 71.41
C VAL A 806 -17.85 30.87 70.38
N PRO A 807 -17.23 32.00 69.97
CA PRO A 807 -17.77 32.85 68.91
C PRO A 807 -17.85 32.08 67.59
N VAL A 808 -19.00 32.16 66.93
CA VAL A 808 -19.30 31.37 65.73
C VAL A 808 -18.70 32.06 64.51
N GLU A 809 -17.43 31.80 64.17
CA GLU A 809 -16.88 32.21 62.87
C GLU A 809 -17.55 31.41 61.74
N GLY A 810 -18.65 31.95 61.21
CA GLY A 810 -19.42 31.36 60.12
C GLY A 810 -20.10 32.44 59.28
N GLY A 811 -20.39 32.14 58.01
CA GLY A 811 -20.89 33.09 57.00
C GLY A 811 -22.11 33.92 57.40
N VAL A 812 -22.81 33.58 58.49
CA VAL A 812 -23.88 34.36 59.11
C VAL A 812 -23.35 35.68 59.70
N ASP A 813 -22.14 35.71 60.27
CA ASP A 813 -21.53 36.93 60.82
C ASP A 813 -20.98 37.84 59.72
N LYS A 814 -20.42 37.27 58.65
CA LYS A 814 -20.06 38.03 57.42
C LYS A 814 -21.29 38.58 56.70
N LEU A 815 -22.40 37.85 56.74
CA LEU A 815 -23.69 38.28 56.22
C LEU A 815 -24.25 39.42 57.08
N LYS A 816 -24.20 39.32 58.41
CA LYS A 816 -24.56 40.40 59.35
C LYS A 816 -23.66 41.63 59.21
N GLU A 817 -22.35 41.47 59.00
CA GLU A 817 -21.41 42.58 58.74
C GLU A 817 -21.71 43.28 57.41
N ARG A 818 -21.98 42.54 56.33
CA ARG A 818 -22.35 43.14 55.02
C ARG A 818 -23.75 43.75 55.02
N LEU A 819 -24.73 43.15 55.73
CA LEU A 819 -26.03 43.77 55.91
C LEU A 819 -25.92 45.02 56.79
N GLY A 820 -25.12 44.96 57.86
CA GLY A 820 -24.84 46.10 58.73
C GLY A 820 -24.11 47.25 58.02
N SER A 821 -23.23 46.94 57.06
CA SER A 821 -22.57 47.96 56.24
C SER A 821 -23.47 48.57 55.17
N LEU A 822 -24.55 47.87 54.76
CA LEU A 822 -25.57 48.37 53.82
C LEU A 822 -26.70 49.15 54.49
N LEU A 823 -26.96 48.94 55.79
CA LEU A 823 -28.07 49.55 56.52
C LEU A 823 -27.77 50.91 57.17
N GLY A 824 -26.52 51.37 57.18
CA GLY A 824 -26.15 52.60 57.90
C GLY A 824 -26.28 52.45 59.42
N GLN A 825 -25.44 53.18 60.17
CA GLN A 825 -25.34 53.06 61.62
C GLN A 825 -26.67 53.35 62.35
N GLU A 826 -27.28 52.33 62.95
CA GLU A 826 -28.05 52.46 64.20
C GLU A 826 -27.66 51.33 65.16
N GLN A 827 -27.42 51.70 66.43
CA GLN A 827 -27.06 50.77 67.50
C GLN A 827 -28.17 49.74 67.75
N PRO A 828 -27.84 48.48 68.08
CA PRO A 828 -28.86 47.46 68.30
C PRO A 828 -29.59 47.72 69.63
N SER A 829 -30.88 48.02 69.55
CA SER A 829 -31.81 47.99 70.69
C SER A 829 -31.91 46.57 71.26
N ALA A 830 -31.77 46.46 72.58
CA ALA A 830 -31.65 45.21 73.35
C ALA A 830 -32.94 44.38 73.51
N ASN A 831 -33.86 44.40 72.54
CA ASN A 831 -35.13 43.67 72.60
C ASN A 831 -35.53 43.06 71.24
N ALA A 832 -34.64 42.30 70.60
CA ALA A 832 -35.03 41.38 69.53
C ALA A 832 -35.42 40.01 70.15
N PRO A 833 -36.59 39.44 69.84
CA PRO A 833 -37.02 38.15 70.38
C PRO A 833 -36.02 37.04 70.00
N ALA A 834 -35.78 36.12 70.94
CA ALA A 834 -34.93 34.96 70.76
C ALA A 834 -35.30 34.19 69.48
N ALA A 835 -34.26 33.72 68.78
CA ALA A 835 -34.31 33.09 67.47
C ALA A 835 -35.51 32.16 67.29
N ALA A 836 -36.38 32.46 66.31
CA ALA A 836 -37.31 31.48 65.79
C ALA A 836 -36.52 30.37 65.09
N ASP A 837 -36.81 29.11 65.41
CA ASP A 837 -36.20 27.95 64.76
C ASP A 837 -36.32 28.06 63.23
N ASP A 838 -35.30 27.63 62.48
CA ASP A 838 -35.40 27.61 61.02
C ASP A 838 -36.47 26.58 60.59
N PRO A 839 -37.20 26.83 59.48
CA PRO A 839 -38.31 25.96 59.07
C PRO A 839 -37.92 24.50 58.81
N VAL A 840 -36.67 24.21 58.44
CA VAL A 840 -36.22 22.84 58.15
C VAL A 840 -36.07 22.06 59.45
N THR A 841 -35.38 22.63 60.44
CA THR A 841 -35.19 22.00 61.76
C THR A 841 -36.54 21.74 62.45
N ALA A 842 -37.49 22.67 62.34
CA ALA A 842 -38.83 22.51 62.90
C ALA A 842 -39.62 21.35 62.26
N HIS A 843 -39.51 21.15 60.94
CA HIS A 843 -40.24 20.10 60.20
C HIS A 843 -39.79 18.68 60.58
N PHE A 844 -38.49 18.48 60.87
CA PHE A 844 -37.91 17.17 61.19
C PHE A 844 -37.73 16.90 62.69
N ALA A 845 -38.28 17.74 63.57
CA ALA A 845 -38.07 17.65 65.01
C ALA A 845 -38.46 16.29 65.62
N GLU A 846 -39.59 15.70 65.22
CA GLU A 846 -40.07 14.40 65.71
C GLU A 846 -39.11 13.26 65.33
N LEU A 847 -38.63 13.24 64.09
CA LEU A 847 -37.65 12.25 63.61
C LEU A 847 -36.31 12.38 64.32
N ASN A 848 -35.86 13.62 64.53
CA ASN A 848 -34.61 13.92 65.22
C ASN A 848 -34.65 13.44 66.69
N SER A 849 -35.83 13.50 67.33
CA SER A 849 -36.01 13.13 68.74
C SER A 849 -35.80 11.64 69.06
N ILE A 850 -36.00 10.75 68.08
CA ILE A 850 -35.87 9.29 68.26
C ILE A 850 -34.42 8.83 68.32
N VAL A 851 -33.53 9.67 67.81
CA VAL A 851 -32.10 9.40 67.70
C VAL A 851 -31.30 10.24 68.71
N SER A 852 -31.87 11.34 69.20
CA SER A 852 -31.27 12.14 70.26
C SER A 852 -31.19 11.35 71.56
N LYS A 853 -30.00 11.35 72.18
CA LYS A 853 -29.80 10.83 73.53
C LYS A 853 -30.07 11.94 74.54
N ASN A 854 -31.01 11.73 75.45
CA ASN A 854 -30.98 12.45 76.73
C ASN A 854 -29.92 11.77 77.63
N GLU A 855 -29.19 12.54 78.43
CA GLU A 855 -28.11 12.00 79.27
C GLU A 855 -28.64 10.87 80.18
N GLY A 856 -28.20 9.63 79.91
CA GLY A 856 -28.50 8.44 80.73
C GLY A 856 -29.52 7.45 80.17
N GLU A 857 -30.28 7.77 79.11
CA GLU A 857 -31.30 6.87 78.54
C GLU A 857 -30.93 6.33 77.13
N PRO A 858 -31.26 5.06 76.80
CA PRO A 858 -31.11 4.53 75.44
C PRO A 858 -32.06 5.21 74.45
N ALA A 859 -31.65 5.28 73.18
CA ALA A 859 -32.47 5.92 72.15
C ALA A 859 -33.76 5.10 71.90
N ALA A 860 -34.87 5.76 71.60
CA ALA A 860 -36.18 5.10 71.42
C ALA A 860 -36.17 3.99 70.34
N ILE A 861 -35.28 4.10 69.35
CA ILE A 861 -35.07 3.09 68.30
C ILE A 861 -34.52 1.75 68.82
N ASP A 862 -33.84 1.72 69.96
CA ASP A 862 -33.16 0.52 70.47
C ASP A 862 -34.14 -0.59 70.88
N GLY A 863 -35.35 -0.22 71.35
CA GLY A 863 -36.41 -1.18 71.67
C GLY A 863 -36.96 -1.91 70.44
N LEU A 864 -37.12 -1.22 69.32
CA LEU A 864 -37.59 -1.79 68.06
C LEU A 864 -36.58 -2.81 67.49
N LEU A 865 -35.28 -2.48 67.54
CA LEU A 865 -34.22 -3.36 67.06
C LEU A 865 -34.16 -4.69 67.84
N SER A 866 -34.46 -4.65 69.15
CA SER A 866 -34.54 -5.84 69.99
C SER A 866 -35.64 -6.81 69.54
N ASP A 867 -36.84 -6.31 69.23
CA ASP A 867 -37.95 -7.15 68.76
C ASP A 867 -37.68 -7.73 67.36
N MET A 868 -37.02 -6.97 66.47
CA MET A 868 -36.61 -7.49 65.15
C MET A 868 -35.60 -8.63 65.27
N ASN A 869 -34.73 -8.58 66.29
CA ASN A 869 -33.79 -9.68 66.57
C ASN A 869 -34.53 -10.97 66.97
N ALA A 870 -35.62 -10.87 67.73
CA ALA A 870 -36.42 -12.03 68.11
C ALA A 870 -37.08 -12.70 66.89
N LEU A 871 -37.52 -11.92 65.89
CA LEU A 871 -38.05 -12.44 64.63
C LEU A 871 -36.98 -13.14 63.79
N TYR A 872 -35.76 -12.59 63.71
CA TYR A 872 -34.62 -13.23 63.04
C TYR A 872 -34.37 -14.66 63.55
N VAL A 873 -34.35 -14.84 64.87
CA VAL A 873 -34.08 -16.15 65.50
C VAL A 873 -35.08 -17.20 65.01
N GLN A 874 -36.36 -16.84 64.87
CA GLN A 874 -37.40 -17.77 64.41
C GLN A 874 -37.33 -18.06 62.90
N VAL A 875 -37.02 -17.05 62.08
CA VAL A 875 -36.93 -17.20 60.61
C VAL A 875 -35.70 -18.01 60.20
N SER A 876 -34.57 -17.85 60.90
CA SER A 876 -33.35 -18.61 60.64
C SER A 876 -33.50 -20.12 60.87
N ALA A 877 -34.34 -20.54 61.82
CA ALA A 877 -34.65 -21.95 62.09
C ALA A 877 -35.34 -22.66 60.90
N MET A 878 -35.94 -21.93 59.96
CA MET A 878 -36.60 -22.49 58.77
C MET A 878 -35.66 -22.63 57.56
N VAL A 879 -34.46 -22.06 57.62
CA VAL A 879 -33.50 -22.08 56.53
C VAL A 879 -32.85 -23.45 56.44
N GLY A 880 -33.12 -24.21 55.37
CA GLY A 880 -32.53 -25.53 55.12
C GLY A 880 -33.41 -26.74 55.47
N ALA A 881 -34.62 -26.53 56.01
CA ALA A 881 -35.61 -27.59 56.12
C ALA A 881 -36.05 -28.07 54.72
N SER A 882 -36.39 -29.37 54.56
CA SER A 882 -36.93 -29.93 53.30
C SER A 882 -38.01 -30.99 53.56
N GLY A 883 -38.90 -31.21 52.59
CA GLY A 883 -40.03 -32.14 52.74
C GLY A 883 -41.08 -31.66 53.74
N ASP A 884 -41.68 -32.57 54.51
CA ASP A 884 -42.74 -32.28 55.49
C ASP A 884 -42.32 -31.29 56.59
N ALA A 885 -41.02 -31.18 56.89
CA ALA A 885 -40.48 -30.26 57.88
C ALA A 885 -40.71 -28.77 57.52
N LEU A 886 -40.81 -28.43 56.23
CA LEU A 886 -41.13 -27.07 55.77
C LEU A 886 -42.60 -26.71 55.93
N LEU A 887 -43.48 -27.68 56.20
CA LEU A 887 -44.93 -27.50 56.23
C LEU A 887 -45.51 -27.54 57.67
N GLY A 888 -44.68 -27.58 58.74
CA GLY A 888 -45.07 -27.80 60.16
C GLY A 888 -44.78 -26.67 61.20
N GLU A 889 -44.35 -27.03 62.44
CA GLU A 889 -44.30 -26.17 63.66
C GLU A 889 -43.46 -24.88 63.55
N ALA A 890 -42.35 -24.93 62.81
CA ALA A 890 -41.47 -23.78 62.59
C ALA A 890 -42.20 -22.59 61.93
N LYS A 891 -43.22 -22.86 61.12
CA LYS A 891 -44.06 -21.83 60.47
C LYS A 891 -44.88 -21.03 61.49
N ASN A 892 -45.33 -21.64 62.59
CA ASN A 892 -46.23 -20.99 63.56
C ASN A 892 -45.48 -20.03 64.50
N GLN A 893 -44.27 -20.40 64.95
CA GLN A 893 -43.45 -19.57 65.84
C GLN A 893 -42.94 -18.29 65.14
N ALA A 894 -42.60 -18.39 63.86
CA ALA A 894 -42.24 -17.25 63.03
C ALA A 894 -43.39 -16.24 62.87
N ALA A 895 -44.64 -16.71 62.77
CA ALA A 895 -45.82 -15.84 62.68
C ALA A 895 -46.10 -15.03 63.97
N ALA A 896 -45.85 -15.62 65.15
CA ALA A 896 -46.03 -14.92 66.43
C ALA A 896 -45.00 -13.80 66.64
N ALA A 897 -43.73 -14.06 66.33
CA ALA A 897 -42.67 -13.05 66.41
C ALA A 897 -42.90 -11.88 65.43
N ALA A 898 -43.43 -12.18 64.23
CA ALA A 898 -43.79 -11.18 63.23
C ALA A 898 -44.86 -10.19 63.74
N THR A 899 -45.83 -10.70 64.51
CA THR A 899 -46.91 -9.88 65.08
C THR A 899 -46.40 -8.87 66.11
N ARG A 900 -45.44 -9.27 66.96
CA ARG A 900 -44.86 -8.38 67.99
C ARG A 900 -44.09 -7.21 67.39
N VAL A 901 -43.27 -7.48 66.37
CA VAL A 901 -42.55 -6.44 65.62
C VAL A 901 -43.52 -5.45 64.97
N SER A 902 -44.63 -5.95 64.42
CA SER A 902 -45.66 -5.10 63.81
C SER A 902 -46.33 -4.14 64.82
N LEU A 903 -46.55 -4.56 66.07
CA LEU A 903 -47.17 -3.72 67.11
C LEU A 903 -46.24 -2.59 67.58
N ASN A 904 -44.94 -2.88 67.73
CA ASN A 904 -43.97 -1.87 68.17
C ASN A 904 -43.66 -0.85 67.06
N ALA A 905 -43.82 -1.25 65.79
CA ALA A 905 -43.74 -0.36 64.63
C ALA A 905 -44.80 0.75 64.65
N GLU A 906 -46.00 0.51 65.22
CA GLU A 906 -47.09 1.50 65.28
C GLU A 906 -46.77 2.72 66.15
N ARG A 907 -45.75 2.64 67.01
CA ARG A 907 -45.33 3.73 67.91
C ARG A 907 -44.20 4.58 67.34
N GLN A 908 -43.78 4.31 66.11
CA GLN A 908 -42.68 5.01 65.43
C GLN A 908 -43.24 6.02 64.41
N PRO A 909 -42.47 7.04 63.99
CA PRO A 909 -42.91 7.97 62.95
C PRO A 909 -43.25 7.24 61.66
N PRO A 910 -44.08 7.86 60.80
CA PRO A 910 -44.61 7.24 59.58
C PRO A 910 -43.54 6.56 58.70
N LEU A 911 -42.35 7.15 58.63
CA LEU A 911 -41.22 6.61 57.89
C LEU A 911 -40.76 5.24 58.43
N VAL A 912 -40.42 5.18 59.72
CA VAL A 912 -39.88 3.97 60.37
C VAL A 912 -40.98 2.90 60.45
N GLN A 913 -42.22 3.31 60.76
CA GLN A 913 -43.39 2.45 60.77
C GLN A 913 -43.60 1.74 59.42
N GLY A 914 -43.56 2.47 58.30
CA GLY A 914 -43.76 1.92 56.96
C GLY A 914 -42.71 0.89 56.57
N MET A 915 -41.43 1.19 56.85
CA MET A 915 -40.32 0.28 56.57
C MET A 915 -40.45 -1.05 57.34
N VAL A 916 -40.72 -0.99 58.64
CA VAL A 916 -40.82 -2.20 59.48
C VAL A 916 -41.96 -3.10 59.02
N LYS A 917 -43.12 -2.53 58.68
CA LYS A 917 -44.27 -3.29 58.14
C LYS A 917 -43.93 -4.01 56.83
N SER A 918 -43.17 -3.36 55.94
CA SER A 918 -42.72 -3.92 54.66
C SER A 918 -41.88 -5.21 54.82
N VAL A 919 -40.91 -5.20 55.75
CA VAL A 919 -40.06 -6.38 56.03
C VAL A 919 -40.83 -7.55 56.60
N VAL A 920 -41.73 -7.28 57.54
CA VAL A 920 -42.54 -8.31 58.20
C VAL A 920 -43.44 -9.01 57.17
N ASN A 921 -44.07 -8.26 56.27
CA ASN A 921 -44.92 -8.83 55.21
C ASN A 921 -44.12 -9.63 54.17
N SER A 922 -42.98 -9.09 53.72
CA SER A 922 -42.14 -9.74 52.69
C SER A 922 -41.51 -11.05 53.18
N THR A 923 -41.12 -11.09 54.46
CA THR A 923 -40.64 -12.30 55.14
C THR A 923 -41.71 -13.39 55.13
N THR A 924 -42.98 -13.00 55.31
CA THR A 924 -44.10 -13.95 55.35
C THR A 924 -44.41 -14.59 53.99
N ASN A 925 -44.34 -13.83 52.89
CA ASN A 925 -44.65 -14.32 51.53
C ASN A 925 -43.59 -15.26 50.94
N SER A 926 -42.31 -15.02 51.22
CA SER A 926 -41.20 -15.82 50.66
C SER A 926 -41.20 -17.29 51.08
N MET A 927 -41.88 -17.62 52.18
CA MET A 927 -42.02 -19.00 52.65
C MET A 927 -42.79 -19.92 51.68
N MET A 928 -43.51 -19.43 50.66
CA MET A 928 -44.40 -20.25 49.78
C MET A 928 -43.86 -20.60 48.36
N GLY A 929 -42.83 -19.92 47.83
CA GLY A 929 -42.41 -20.04 46.41
C GLY A 929 -41.44 -21.19 46.04
N GLY A 930 -40.83 -21.88 47.01
CA GLY A 930 -39.73 -22.82 46.80
C GLY A 930 -40.07 -24.11 46.02
N VAL A 931 -41.34 -24.50 45.92
CA VAL A 931 -41.75 -25.84 45.42
C VAL A 931 -41.77 -25.96 43.88
N ARG A 932 -42.10 -24.88 43.14
CA ARG A 932 -42.26 -24.88 41.67
C ARG A 932 -40.94 -25.04 40.91
N ASN A 933 -39.86 -24.44 41.41
CA ASN A 933 -38.58 -24.38 40.71
C ASN A 933 -37.91 -25.75 40.54
N GLN A 934 -38.25 -26.72 41.39
CA GLN A 934 -37.62 -28.03 41.39
C GLN A 934 -38.07 -28.93 40.22
N LEU A 935 -39.32 -28.81 39.73
CA LEU A 935 -39.83 -29.62 38.60
C LEU A 935 -39.25 -29.19 37.25
N ASN A 936 -39.15 -27.88 37.02
CA ASN A 936 -38.60 -27.33 35.79
C ASN A 936 -37.10 -27.62 35.65
N ALA A 937 -36.36 -27.69 36.77
CA ALA A 937 -34.94 -28.05 36.75
C ALA A 937 -34.69 -29.44 36.13
N ALA A 938 -35.52 -30.43 36.45
CA ALA A 938 -35.40 -31.79 35.93
C ALA A 938 -35.68 -31.89 34.42
N TRP A 939 -36.65 -31.11 33.88
CA TRP A 939 -36.98 -31.10 32.45
C TRP A 939 -35.81 -30.65 31.57
N VAL A 940 -35.17 -29.55 31.98
CA VAL A 940 -34.03 -28.99 31.26
C VAL A 940 -32.87 -29.98 31.26
N SER A 941 -32.55 -30.55 32.43
CA SER A 941 -31.40 -31.44 32.57
C SER A 941 -31.55 -32.74 31.81
N GLU A 942 -32.71 -33.39 31.90
CA GLU A 942 -32.88 -34.75 31.38
C GLU A 942 -33.28 -34.78 29.89
N VAL A 943 -33.96 -33.76 29.36
CA VAL A 943 -34.56 -33.81 28.02
C VAL A 943 -34.01 -32.74 27.08
N VAL A 944 -34.11 -31.47 27.46
CA VAL A 944 -33.76 -30.34 26.59
C VAL A 944 -32.29 -30.36 26.22
N ASN A 945 -31.42 -30.66 27.20
CA ASN A 945 -29.97 -30.71 26.97
C ASN A 945 -29.58 -31.80 25.97
N VAL A 946 -30.17 -32.99 26.06
CA VAL A 946 -29.83 -34.10 25.16
C VAL A 946 -30.24 -33.78 23.72
N TYR A 947 -31.43 -33.21 23.50
CA TYR A 947 -31.88 -32.79 22.17
C TYR A 947 -30.95 -31.75 21.53
N ARG A 948 -30.55 -30.75 22.32
CA ARG A 948 -29.68 -29.66 21.86
C ARG A 948 -28.31 -30.16 21.44
N GLN A 949 -27.76 -31.14 22.15
CA GLN A 949 -26.43 -31.68 21.86
C GLN A 949 -26.41 -32.59 20.63
N SER A 950 -27.44 -33.42 20.49
CA SER A 950 -27.47 -34.51 19.51
C SER A 950 -28.11 -34.12 18.18
N LEU A 951 -29.25 -33.41 18.19
CA LEU A 951 -30.11 -33.25 17.02
C LEU A 951 -30.38 -31.82 16.59
N ALA A 952 -30.32 -30.86 17.50
CA ALA A 952 -30.62 -29.47 17.18
C ALA A 952 -29.64 -28.89 16.13
N GLY A 953 -30.17 -28.18 15.14
CA GLY A 953 -29.38 -27.52 14.09
C GLY A 953 -28.70 -28.46 13.10
N ARG A 954 -28.96 -29.77 13.17
CA ARG A 954 -28.42 -30.77 12.25
C ARG A 954 -29.50 -31.24 11.28
N TYR A 955 -29.10 -31.58 10.06
CA TYR A 955 -29.98 -32.26 9.11
C TYR A 955 -30.25 -33.68 9.62
N PRO A 956 -31.51 -34.15 9.68
CA PRO A 956 -32.68 -33.61 8.99
C PRO A 956 -33.63 -32.75 9.85
N MET A 957 -33.33 -32.49 11.14
CA MET A 957 -34.18 -31.65 12.01
C MET A 957 -34.21 -30.18 11.56
N SER A 958 -33.11 -29.73 10.95
CA SER A 958 -32.97 -28.40 10.37
C SER A 958 -32.70 -28.54 8.86
N PRO A 959 -33.72 -28.34 8.00
CA PRO A 959 -33.54 -28.34 6.54
C PRO A 959 -32.50 -27.29 6.15
N GLY A 960 -31.54 -27.65 5.29
CA GLY A 960 -30.46 -26.75 4.86
C GLY A 960 -29.25 -26.65 5.78
N SER A 961 -29.25 -27.29 6.96
CA SER A 961 -28.00 -27.44 7.74
C SER A 961 -26.96 -28.17 6.91
N ALA A 962 -25.67 -27.79 6.95
CA ALA A 962 -24.58 -28.54 6.32
C ALA A 962 -24.08 -29.70 7.19
N ARG A 963 -24.47 -29.74 8.47
CA ARG A 963 -24.07 -30.78 9.42
C ARG A 963 -25.15 -31.83 9.54
N ASP A 964 -24.78 -33.06 9.34
CA ASP A 964 -25.67 -34.20 9.49
C ASP A 964 -25.77 -34.65 10.96
N ALA A 965 -26.98 -35.00 11.38
CA ALA A 965 -27.20 -35.76 12.61
C ALA A 965 -26.68 -37.17 12.37
N THR A 966 -25.96 -37.71 13.35
CA THR A 966 -25.56 -39.12 13.26
C THR A 966 -26.81 -39.98 13.34
N LEU A 967 -26.78 -41.13 12.67
CA LEU A 967 -27.91 -42.05 12.65
C LEU A 967 -28.18 -42.64 14.05
N ASP A 968 -27.15 -42.74 14.90
CA ASP A 968 -27.24 -43.18 16.30
C ASP A 968 -27.89 -42.14 17.21
N ASP A 969 -27.47 -40.88 17.11
CA ASP A 969 -28.06 -39.77 17.88
C ASP A 969 -29.55 -39.62 17.59
N PHE A 970 -29.90 -39.77 16.31
CA PHE A 970 -31.30 -39.75 15.87
C PHE A 970 -32.09 -40.91 16.48
N GLY A 971 -31.48 -42.09 16.60
CA GLY A 971 -32.01 -43.25 17.29
C GLY A 971 -32.17 -43.06 18.80
N GLN A 972 -31.17 -42.53 19.51
CA GLN A 972 -31.19 -42.39 20.97
C GLN A 972 -32.30 -41.44 21.45
N PHE A 973 -32.62 -40.43 20.65
CA PHE A 973 -33.62 -39.44 21.01
C PHE A 973 -35.05 -39.89 20.67
N PHE A 974 -35.29 -40.34 19.44
CA PHE A 974 -36.62 -40.69 18.94
C PHE A 974 -36.97 -42.18 19.01
N GLY A 975 -35.98 -43.05 19.12
CA GLY A 975 -36.16 -44.50 19.17
C GLY A 975 -37.01 -44.96 20.35
N VAL A 976 -37.39 -46.23 20.32
CA VAL A 976 -38.11 -46.86 21.45
C VAL A 976 -37.21 -46.86 22.70
N GLY A 977 -37.72 -46.36 23.84
CA GLY A 977 -36.92 -46.21 25.07
C GLY A 977 -35.97 -45.00 25.08
N GLY A 978 -36.09 -44.12 24.10
CA GLY A 978 -35.31 -42.88 24.02
C GLY A 978 -35.69 -41.84 25.08
N VAL A 979 -34.94 -40.74 25.08
CA VAL A 979 -35.03 -39.66 26.10
C VAL A 979 -36.45 -39.14 26.33
N MET A 980 -37.18 -38.88 25.23
CA MET A 980 -38.54 -38.33 25.30
C MET A 980 -39.54 -39.28 25.96
N ASP A 981 -39.38 -40.59 25.76
CA ASP A 981 -40.27 -41.60 26.33
C ASP A 981 -40.05 -41.73 27.86
N ASN A 982 -38.81 -41.64 28.34
CA ASN A 982 -38.47 -41.83 29.76
C ASN A 982 -38.96 -40.70 30.69
N TYR A 983 -38.75 -39.43 30.31
CA TYR A 983 -39.14 -38.31 31.16
C TYR A 983 -40.66 -38.28 31.41
N PHE A 984 -41.43 -38.51 30.34
CA PHE A 984 -42.88 -38.51 30.39
C PHE A 984 -43.40 -39.52 31.43
N ARG A 985 -42.83 -40.73 31.46
CA ARG A 985 -43.23 -41.80 32.38
C ARG A 985 -42.96 -41.47 33.86
N LYS A 986 -41.89 -40.75 34.19
CA LYS A 986 -41.44 -40.52 35.58
C LYS A 986 -42.18 -39.39 36.28
N TYR A 987 -42.38 -38.25 35.62
CA TYR A 987 -42.88 -37.03 36.27
C TYR A 987 -44.31 -36.69 35.91
N LEU A 988 -44.76 -37.06 34.71
CA LEU A 988 -46.01 -36.55 34.14
C LEU A 988 -47.10 -37.62 34.00
N GLN A 989 -46.72 -38.89 33.81
CA GLN A 989 -47.67 -39.99 33.61
C GLN A 989 -48.78 -40.10 34.67
N PRO A 990 -48.54 -39.90 35.99
CA PRO A 990 -49.62 -39.95 36.99
C PRO A 990 -50.71 -38.89 36.76
N TYR A 991 -50.42 -37.86 35.97
CA TYR A 991 -51.27 -36.69 35.74
C TYR A 991 -51.84 -36.61 34.30
N VAL A 992 -51.63 -37.63 33.42
CA VAL A 992 -51.93 -37.60 31.95
C VAL A 992 -52.57 -38.90 31.40
N ASP A 993 -53.45 -38.80 30.38
CA ASP A 993 -54.09 -39.91 29.61
C ASP A 993 -53.63 -39.98 28.13
N THR A 994 -53.27 -41.19 27.64
CA THR A 994 -52.64 -41.46 26.32
C THR A 994 -53.39 -42.45 25.40
N SER A 995 -54.60 -42.88 25.76
CA SER A 995 -55.34 -43.98 25.08
C SER A 995 -55.88 -43.67 23.67
N ALA A 996 -55.95 -42.41 23.25
CA ALA A 996 -56.51 -41.97 21.97
C ALA A 996 -55.45 -41.44 20.98
N GLN A 997 -55.84 -41.18 19.72
CA GLN A 997 -55.00 -40.48 18.73
C GLN A 997 -54.55 -39.07 19.18
N THR A 998 -55.01 -38.52 20.31
CA THR A 998 -54.57 -37.24 20.90
C THR A 998 -54.57 -37.31 22.44
N TRP A 999 -53.50 -36.87 23.12
CA TRP A 999 -53.27 -37.04 24.58
C TRP A 999 -53.85 -35.88 25.46
N ARG A 1000 -54.19 -36.08 26.77
CA ARG A 1000 -54.84 -35.06 27.69
C ARG A 1000 -54.42 -35.07 29.21
N TRP A 1001 -54.56 -33.95 29.98
CA TRP A 1001 -54.26 -33.78 31.44
C TRP A 1001 -55.43 -34.09 32.44
N GLN A 1002 -55.12 -34.36 33.72
CA GLN A 1002 -56.08 -34.49 34.84
C GLN A 1002 -56.49 -33.12 35.51
N PRO A 1003 -57.65 -33.02 36.22
CA PRO A 1003 -58.20 -31.73 36.73
C PRO A 1003 -57.35 -31.02 37.80
N GLY A 1004 -57.12 -29.70 37.62
CA GLY A 1004 -56.45 -28.82 38.60
C GLY A 1004 -54.95 -29.08 38.84
N ALA A 1005 -54.42 -30.20 38.34
CA ALA A 1005 -53.02 -30.60 38.49
C ALA A 1005 -52.07 -29.56 37.86
N ALA A 1006 -52.40 -29.06 36.67
CA ALA A 1006 -51.56 -28.09 35.96
C ALA A 1006 -51.37 -26.77 36.73
N GLN A 1007 -52.40 -26.25 37.42
CA GLN A 1007 -52.33 -24.97 38.14
C GLN A 1007 -51.58 -25.07 39.47
N LYS A 1008 -51.74 -26.20 40.18
CA LYS A 1008 -51.02 -26.48 41.42
C LYS A 1008 -49.52 -26.69 41.17
N LEU A 1009 -49.18 -27.34 40.06
CA LEU A 1009 -47.78 -27.58 39.66
C LEU A 1009 -47.18 -26.40 38.87
N GLY A 1010 -48.03 -25.51 38.33
CA GLY A 1010 -47.62 -24.35 37.57
C GLY A 1010 -47.03 -24.66 36.18
N ILE A 1011 -47.53 -25.70 35.50
CA ILE A 1011 -47.09 -26.21 34.17
C ILE A 1011 -48.07 -25.81 33.05
N ALA A 1012 -47.54 -25.48 31.86
CA ALA A 1012 -48.32 -25.06 30.71
C ALA A 1012 -49.09 -26.22 30.03
N PRO A 1013 -50.37 -26.04 29.62
CA PRO A 1013 -51.17 -27.13 29.06
C PRO A 1013 -50.65 -27.73 27.74
N GLY A 1014 -50.01 -26.92 26.89
CA GLY A 1014 -49.62 -27.30 25.51
C GLY A 1014 -48.42 -28.23 25.38
N VAL A 1015 -47.64 -28.44 26.46
CA VAL A 1015 -46.41 -29.25 26.47
C VAL A 1015 -46.66 -30.69 26.02
N LEU A 1016 -47.87 -31.20 26.22
CA LEU A 1016 -48.22 -32.58 25.94
C LEU A 1016 -48.14 -32.96 24.45
N GLN A 1017 -48.40 -32.03 23.53
CA GLN A 1017 -48.38 -32.30 22.07
C GLN A 1017 -47.00 -32.66 21.53
N THR A 1018 -45.94 -32.17 22.18
CA THR A 1018 -44.56 -32.42 21.76
C THR A 1018 -44.18 -33.88 21.91
N PHE A 1019 -44.57 -34.50 23.02
CA PHE A 1019 -44.34 -35.93 23.26
C PHE A 1019 -45.06 -36.80 22.23
N GLN A 1020 -46.24 -36.37 21.79
CA GLN A 1020 -47.01 -37.08 20.76
C GLN A 1020 -46.29 -37.09 19.39
N ARG A 1021 -45.73 -35.97 18.93
CA ARG A 1021 -45.02 -35.89 17.63
C ARG A 1021 -43.75 -36.74 17.60
N ALA A 1022 -43.03 -36.81 18.71
CA ALA A 1022 -41.82 -37.64 18.82
C ALA A 1022 -42.12 -39.11 18.51
N ALA A 1023 -43.28 -39.61 18.93
CA ALA A 1023 -43.72 -40.98 18.64
C ALA A 1023 -43.94 -41.25 17.15
N THR A 1024 -44.39 -40.27 16.34
CA THR A 1024 -44.64 -40.47 14.89
C THR A 1024 -43.35 -40.61 14.08
N ILE A 1025 -42.31 -39.84 14.43
CA ILE A 1025 -41.00 -39.89 13.76
C ILE A 1025 -40.38 -41.29 13.91
N ARG A 1026 -40.46 -41.81 15.14
CA ARG A 1026 -39.99 -43.15 15.48
C ARG A 1026 -40.54 -44.21 14.53
N ASP A 1027 -41.84 -44.18 14.25
CA ASP A 1027 -42.53 -45.22 13.50
C ASP A 1027 -42.19 -45.21 11.98
N ALA A 1028 -41.69 -44.11 11.42
CA ALA A 1028 -41.34 -43.99 10.00
C ALA A 1028 -39.92 -44.46 9.66
N PHE A 1029 -38.96 -44.27 10.57
CA PHE A 1029 -37.54 -44.56 10.36
C PHE A 1029 -37.07 -45.86 11.03
N PHE A 1030 -37.69 -46.25 12.14
CA PHE A 1030 -37.24 -47.37 12.98
C PHE A 1030 -38.19 -48.56 12.95
N ARG A 1031 -38.97 -48.70 11.86
CA ARG A 1031 -39.98 -49.75 11.74
C ARG A 1031 -39.39 -51.17 11.72
N SER A 1032 -38.14 -51.31 11.28
CA SER A 1032 -37.39 -52.57 11.39
C SER A 1032 -37.06 -52.95 12.85
N GLY A 1033 -37.39 -52.10 13.84
CA GLY A 1033 -37.16 -52.33 15.26
C GLY A 1033 -35.72 -52.10 15.72
N GLY A 1034 -34.84 -51.66 14.81
CA GLY A 1034 -33.45 -51.36 15.11
C GLY A 1034 -33.25 -50.01 15.82
N THR A 1035 -32.05 -49.80 16.36
CA THR A 1035 -31.60 -48.53 16.95
C THR A 1035 -31.11 -47.52 15.91
N GLN A 1036 -30.90 -47.93 14.66
CA GLN A 1036 -30.53 -47.08 13.52
C GLN A 1036 -31.61 -47.11 12.41
N PRO A 1037 -31.80 -46.01 11.66
CA PRO A 1037 -32.71 -45.93 10.52
C PRO A 1037 -32.22 -46.73 9.30
N ILE A 1038 -33.14 -47.43 8.60
CA ILE A 1038 -32.85 -48.20 7.36
C ILE A 1038 -33.99 -48.02 6.35
N VAL A 1039 -33.65 -47.75 5.08
CA VAL A 1039 -34.60 -47.49 3.98
C VAL A 1039 -34.19 -48.21 2.68
N ARG A 1040 -35.11 -48.98 2.06
CA ARG A 1040 -34.87 -49.74 0.81
C ARG A 1040 -35.79 -49.28 -0.33
N PHE A 1041 -35.26 -49.20 -1.57
CA PHE A 1041 -35.99 -48.72 -2.77
C PHE A 1041 -35.40 -49.22 -4.11
N GLU A 1042 -36.04 -48.95 -5.25
CA GLU A 1042 -35.58 -49.29 -6.61
C GLU A 1042 -35.52 -48.04 -7.52
N LEU A 1043 -34.58 -47.98 -8.49
CA LEU A 1043 -34.44 -46.93 -9.50
C LEU A 1043 -34.47 -47.50 -10.94
N LYS A 1044 -35.32 -46.96 -11.82
CA LYS A 1044 -35.41 -47.35 -13.23
C LYS A 1044 -35.21 -46.15 -14.17
N PRO A 1045 -34.21 -46.13 -15.07
CA PRO A 1045 -34.04 -45.01 -16.01
C PRO A 1045 -35.23 -44.90 -16.96
N VAL A 1046 -35.72 -43.69 -17.21
CA VAL A 1046 -36.89 -43.42 -18.07
C VAL A 1046 -36.47 -42.71 -19.36
N SER A 1047 -35.62 -41.69 -19.26
CA SER A 1047 -35.14 -40.91 -20.41
C SER A 1047 -33.85 -40.18 -20.07
N MET A 1048 -32.95 -39.99 -21.04
CA MET A 1048 -31.70 -39.25 -20.89
C MET A 1048 -31.55 -38.22 -22.03
N ASP A 1049 -30.92 -37.08 -21.73
CA ASP A 1049 -30.65 -36.03 -22.71
C ASP A 1049 -29.75 -36.55 -23.87
N PRO A 1050 -30.10 -36.30 -25.16
CA PRO A 1050 -29.31 -36.78 -26.29
C PRO A 1050 -27.91 -36.14 -26.40
N THR A 1051 -27.64 -35.04 -25.70
CA THR A 1051 -26.33 -34.39 -25.68
C THR A 1051 -25.27 -35.17 -24.90
N ILE A 1052 -25.67 -36.10 -24.03
CA ILE A 1052 -24.78 -36.98 -23.26
C ILE A 1052 -24.91 -38.42 -23.75
N THR A 1053 -23.78 -39.12 -23.86
CA THR A 1053 -23.74 -40.52 -24.28
C THR A 1053 -23.80 -41.46 -23.09
N GLN A 1054 -23.39 -41.03 -21.89
CA GLN A 1054 -23.43 -41.85 -20.68
C GLN A 1054 -23.69 -41.00 -19.43
N PHE A 1055 -24.54 -41.50 -18.52
CA PHE A 1055 -24.77 -40.99 -17.17
C PHE A 1055 -24.39 -42.07 -16.15
N LEU A 1056 -23.79 -41.68 -15.02
CA LEU A 1056 -23.44 -42.58 -13.92
C LEU A 1056 -23.92 -41.98 -12.59
N LEU A 1057 -24.69 -42.74 -11.82
CA LEU A 1057 -25.03 -42.47 -10.41
C LEU A 1057 -24.31 -43.49 -9.54
N ASP A 1058 -23.46 -43.05 -8.63
CA ASP A 1058 -22.92 -43.84 -7.53
C ASP A 1058 -23.63 -43.42 -6.25
N LEU A 1059 -24.36 -44.32 -5.60
CA LEU A 1059 -25.01 -44.08 -4.32
C LEU A 1059 -24.42 -45.04 -3.29
N ASP A 1060 -23.56 -44.52 -2.44
CA ASP A 1060 -22.95 -45.31 -1.36
C ASP A 1060 -22.22 -46.56 -1.91
N GLY A 1061 -21.47 -46.39 -2.99
CA GLY A 1061 -20.75 -47.44 -3.71
C GLY A 1061 -21.62 -48.25 -4.67
N GLN A 1062 -22.94 -48.06 -4.67
CA GLN A 1062 -23.85 -48.72 -5.62
C GLN A 1062 -23.90 -47.91 -6.92
N GLN A 1063 -23.24 -48.40 -7.97
CA GLN A 1063 -23.16 -47.71 -9.27
C GLN A 1063 -24.28 -48.12 -10.23
N LEU A 1064 -24.87 -47.11 -10.85
CA LEU A 1064 -25.92 -47.19 -11.86
C LEU A 1064 -25.49 -46.37 -13.07
N SER A 1065 -25.11 -47.04 -14.16
CA SER A 1065 -24.75 -46.37 -15.43
C SER A 1065 -25.83 -46.56 -16.49
N TYR A 1066 -26.03 -45.53 -17.32
CA TYR A 1066 -26.97 -45.55 -18.44
C TYR A 1066 -26.37 -44.84 -19.66
N ASP A 1067 -26.37 -45.49 -20.82
CA ASP A 1067 -25.72 -45.06 -22.06
C ASP A 1067 -26.65 -45.11 -23.29
N HIS A 1068 -27.95 -44.80 -23.10
CA HIS A 1068 -29.04 -44.97 -24.07
C HIS A 1068 -29.36 -46.43 -24.45
N GLY A 1069 -28.86 -47.40 -23.68
CA GLY A 1069 -29.28 -48.81 -23.76
C GLY A 1069 -30.73 -49.07 -23.28
N PRO A 1070 -31.16 -50.34 -23.17
CA PRO A 1070 -32.50 -50.69 -22.70
C PRO A 1070 -32.73 -50.33 -21.23
N SER A 1071 -33.86 -49.70 -20.92
CA SER A 1071 -34.26 -49.31 -19.56
C SER A 1071 -34.61 -50.53 -18.68
N ARG A 1072 -33.92 -50.71 -17.54
CA ARG A 1072 -34.18 -51.76 -16.52
C ARG A 1072 -34.11 -51.20 -15.08
N PRO A 1073 -34.94 -51.67 -14.14
CA PRO A 1073 -34.90 -51.25 -12.73
C PRO A 1073 -33.72 -51.85 -11.97
N VAL A 1074 -33.19 -51.12 -10.99
CA VAL A 1074 -32.07 -51.50 -10.13
C VAL A 1074 -32.41 -51.23 -8.67
N ALA A 1075 -32.26 -52.25 -7.81
CA ALA A 1075 -32.52 -52.14 -6.37
C ALA A 1075 -31.39 -51.42 -5.63
N MET A 1076 -31.76 -50.57 -4.69
CA MET A 1076 -30.87 -49.69 -3.93
C MET A 1076 -31.28 -49.66 -2.43
N GLN A 1077 -30.31 -49.43 -1.54
CA GLN A 1077 -30.56 -49.24 -0.10
C GLN A 1077 -29.83 -47.99 0.42
N TRP A 1078 -30.47 -47.28 1.36
CA TRP A 1078 -29.85 -46.25 2.17
C TRP A 1078 -30.05 -46.50 3.69
N PRO A 1079 -29.00 -46.29 4.50
CA PRO A 1079 -27.60 -46.28 4.08
C PRO A 1079 -27.18 -47.68 3.58
N ASN A 1080 -26.22 -47.75 2.66
CA ASN A 1080 -25.62 -49.03 2.27
C ASN A 1080 -24.53 -49.42 3.27
N PRO A 1081 -24.60 -50.60 3.93
CA PRO A 1081 -23.62 -50.99 4.94
C PRO A 1081 -22.19 -51.03 4.38
N GLY A 1082 -21.25 -50.41 5.09
CA GLY A 1082 -19.82 -50.41 4.73
C GLY A 1082 -19.38 -49.38 3.67
N SER A 1083 -20.30 -48.53 3.20
CA SER A 1083 -19.98 -47.41 2.29
C SER A 1083 -19.63 -46.12 3.05
N SER A 1084 -18.93 -45.20 2.39
CA SER A 1084 -18.51 -43.91 2.98
C SER A 1084 -19.57 -42.80 2.94
N GLY A 1085 -20.83 -43.11 2.61
CA GLY A 1085 -21.90 -42.10 2.59
C GLY A 1085 -21.68 -41.04 1.50
N VAL A 1086 -21.46 -41.47 0.25
CA VAL A 1086 -21.13 -40.58 -0.87
C VAL A 1086 -22.07 -40.86 -2.02
N VAL A 1087 -22.69 -39.81 -2.55
CA VAL A 1087 -23.52 -39.86 -3.73
C VAL A 1087 -22.91 -39.03 -4.84
N ARG A 1088 -22.53 -39.66 -5.96
CA ARG A 1088 -21.90 -39.00 -7.11
C ARG A 1088 -22.72 -39.19 -8.38
N LEU A 1089 -22.90 -38.12 -9.13
CA LEU A 1089 -23.46 -38.09 -10.47
C LEU A 1089 -22.36 -37.71 -11.46
N SER A 1090 -22.27 -38.37 -12.61
CA SER A 1090 -21.39 -37.94 -13.70
C SER A 1090 -21.96 -38.19 -15.10
N ILE A 1091 -21.49 -37.42 -16.08
CA ILE A 1091 -21.90 -37.42 -17.49
C ILE A 1091 -20.70 -37.44 -18.45
N MET A 1092 -20.84 -38.09 -19.62
CA MET A 1092 -19.87 -38.08 -20.72
C MET A 1092 -20.55 -37.84 -22.09
N PRO A 1093 -19.94 -37.06 -23.02
CA PRO A 1093 -18.78 -36.19 -22.78
C PRO A 1093 -19.10 -35.09 -21.74
N PRO A 1094 -18.10 -34.45 -21.12
CA PRO A 1094 -18.32 -33.31 -20.23
C PRO A 1094 -19.20 -32.26 -20.91
N SER A 1095 -20.01 -31.56 -20.12
CA SER A 1095 -20.86 -30.49 -20.66
C SER A 1095 -20.02 -29.39 -21.32
N THR A 1096 -20.67 -28.48 -22.03
CA THR A 1096 -20.01 -27.32 -22.67
C THR A 1096 -19.25 -26.43 -21.69
N SER A 1097 -19.55 -26.49 -20.37
CA SER A 1097 -18.81 -25.76 -19.34
C SER A 1097 -17.55 -26.48 -18.85
N GLY A 1098 -17.32 -27.70 -19.31
CA GLY A 1098 -16.26 -28.60 -18.83
C GLY A 1098 -16.61 -29.35 -17.55
N ARG A 1099 -17.81 -29.15 -16.97
CA ARG A 1099 -18.28 -29.91 -15.81
C ARG A 1099 -18.87 -31.25 -16.25
N SER A 1100 -18.49 -32.31 -15.55
CA SER A 1100 -18.94 -33.67 -15.85
C SER A 1100 -19.62 -34.37 -14.67
N GLY A 1101 -19.89 -33.70 -13.54
CA GLY A 1101 -20.53 -34.37 -12.39
C GLY A 1101 -20.82 -33.52 -11.15
N VAL A 1102 -21.58 -34.09 -10.21
CA VAL A 1102 -21.93 -33.58 -8.87
C VAL A 1102 -21.57 -34.64 -7.82
N THR A 1103 -21.04 -34.26 -6.67
CA THR A 1103 -20.78 -35.20 -5.54
C THR A 1103 -21.32 -34.59 -4.26
N LEU A 1104 -22.04 -35.40 -3.47
CA LEU A 1104 -22.54 -35.07 -2.14
C LEU A 1104 -22.05 -36.12 -1.14
N ASP A 1105 -21.57 -35.66 0.00
CA ASP A 1105 -21.02 -36.50 1.06
C ASP A 1105 -21.84 -36.36 2.35
N GLY A 1106 -21.88 -37.41 3.16
CA GLY A 1106 -22.51 -37.45 4.47
C GLY A 1106 -23.53 -38.58 4.62
N PRO A 1107 -23.85 -39.00 5.87
CA PRO A 1107 -24.79 -40.08 6.10
C PRO A 1107 -26.17 -39.79 5.50
N TRP A 1108 -26.56 -38.53 5.33
CA TRP A 1108 -27.84 -38.14 4.70
C TRP A 1108 -27.68 -37.65 3.24
N ALA A 1109 -26.55 -37.90 2.58
CA ALA A 1109 -26.28 -37.43 1.22
C ALA A 1109 -27.37 -37.82 0.22
N TRP A 1110 -27.96 -39.02 0.36
CA TRP A 1110 -29.10 -39.43 -0.46
C TRP A 1110 -30.32 -38.53 -0.28
N PHE A 1111 -30.72 -38.23 0.96
CA PHE A 1111 -31.85 -37.35 1.22
C PHE A 1111 -31.59 -35.92 0.77
N ARG A 1112 -30.34 -35.45 0.87
CA ARG A 1112 -29.94 -34.16 0.30
C ARG A 1112 -30.03 -34.14 -1.22
N LEU A 1113 -29.61 -35.21 -1.90
CA LEU A 1113 -29.77 -35.31 -3.34
C LEU A 1113 -31.26 -35.31 -3.71
N LEU A 1114 -32.08 -36.03 -2.95
CA LEU A 1114 -33.53 -36.05 -3.14
C LEU A 1114 -34.16 -34.67 -2.94
N GLU A 1115 -33.71 -33.88 -1.96
CA GLU A 1115 -34.14 -32.49 -1.78
C GLU A 1115 -33.67 -31.56 -2.90
N GLN A 1116 -32.50 -31.82 -3.50
CA GLN A 1116 -31.96 -31.04 -4.62
C GLN A 1116 -32.50 -31.48 -5.99
N SER A 1117 -33.25 -32.57 -6.05
CA SER A 1117 -33.79 -33.13 -7.29
C SER A 1117 -35.30 -32.97 -7.35
N ASP A 1118 -35.84 -33.06 -8.56
CA ASP A 1118 -37.28 -33.03 -8.74
C ASP A 1118 -37.84 -34.42 -8.39
N LEU A 1119 -38.12 -34.65 -7.09
CA LEU A 1119 -38.79 -35.85 -6.58
C LEU A 1119 -40.28 -35.57 -6.39
N THR A 1120 -41.12 -36.18 -7.22
CA THR A 1120 -42.58 -36.02 -7.16
C THR A 1120 -43.25 -37.35 -6.84
N ALA A 1121 -44.33 -37.32 -6.04
CA ALA A 1121 -45.10 -38.53 -5.76
C ALA A 1121 -45.71 -39.08 -7.05
N GLY A 1122 -45.58 -40.39 -7.25
CA GLY A 1122 -46.25 -41.14 -8.30
C GLY A 1122 -47.66 -41.55 -7.87
N ASN A 1123 -48.24 -42.50 -8.60
CA ASN A 1123 -49.63 -42.90 -8.44
C ASN A 1123 -49.92 -43.75 -7.18
N SER A 1124 -48.92 -44.03 -6.34
CA SER A 1124 -49.07 -44.79 -5.10
C SER A 1124 -48.14 -44.27 -3.99
N PRO A 1125 -48.45 -44.48 -2.68
CA PRO A 1125 -47.66 -43.93 -1.56
C PRO A 1125 -46.20 -44.40 -1.49
N ASP A 1126 -45.86 -45.41 -2.29
CA ASP A 1126 -44.56 -46.03 -2.44
C ASP A 1126 -43.85 -45.69 -3.77
N ARG A 1127 -44.47 -45.02 -4.75
CA ARG A 1127 -43.83 -44.69 -6.04
C ARG A 1127 -43.59 -43.19 -6.19
N PHE A 1128 -42.49 -42.82 -6.85
CA PHE A 1128 -42.05 -41.45 -7.07
C PHE A 1128 -41.35 -41.29 -8.43
N ASN A 1129 -41.48 -40.13 -9.08
CA ASN A 1129 -40.70 -39.78 -10.27
C ASN A 1129 -39.53 -38.89 -9.85
N LEU A 1130 -38.31 -39.26 -10.23
CA LEU A 1130 -37.06 -38.61 -9.85
C LEU A 1130 -36.34 -38.09 -11.10
N ARG A 1131 -36.10 -36.78 -11.20
CA ARG A 1131 -35.25 -36.22 -12.26
C ARG A 1131 -33.93 -35.69 -11.69
N LEU A 1132 -32.82 -36.22 -12.20
CA LEU A 1132 -31.46 -35.83 -11.84
C LEU A 1132 -30.85 -34.96 -12.95
N ARG A 1133 -30.04 -33.97 -12.58
CA ARG A 1133 -29.43 -33.00 -13.51
C ARG A 1133 -27.95 -32.80 -13.22
N VAL A 1134 -27.15 -32.66 -14.27
CA VAL A 1134 -25.74 -32.24 -14.22
C VAL A 1134 -25.51 -31.20 -15.31
N ASP A 1135 -25.25 -29.96 -14.91
CA ASP A 1135 -24.85 -28.85 -15.78
C ASP A 1135 -25.68 -28.68 -17.07
N GLY A 1136 -27.00 -28.73 -16.91
CA GLY A 1136 -27.98 -28.57 -18.01
C GLY A 1136 -28.47 -29.88 -18.61
N ALA A 1137 -27.65 -30.94 -18.61
CA ALA A 1137 -28.07 -32.28 -19.04
C ALA A 1137 -28.86 -32.98 -17.93
N SER A 1138 -29.83 -33.83 -18.30
CA SER A 1138 -30.70 -34.50 -17.32
C SER A 1138 -31.00 -35.95 -17.65
N ILE A 1139 -31.29 -36.72 -16.60
CA ILE A 1139 -31.81 -38.08 -16.67
C ILE A 1139 -33.00 -38.21 -15.73
N ALA A 1140 -34.05 -38.89 -16.18
CA ALA A 1140 -35.22 -39.20 -15.36
C ALA A 1140 -35.20 -40.67 -14.94
N TYR A 1141 -35.60 -40.93 -13.69
CA TYR A 1141 -35.74 -42.24 -13.05
C TYR A 1141 -37.14 -42.38 -12.42
N GLU A 1142 -37.70 -43.59 -12.41
CA GLU A 1142 -38.79 -43.96 -11.49
C GLU A 1142 -38.17 -44.53 -10.20
N LEU A 1143 -38.55 -43.99 -9.03
CA LEU A 1143 -38.16 -44.44 -7.70
C LEU A 1143 -39.31 -45.16 -7.00
N ARG A 1144 -39.06 -46.36 -6.47
CA ARG A 1144 -40.08 -47.15 -5.75
C ARG A 1144 -39.61 -47.59 -4.35
N ALA A 1145 -40.31 -47.19 -3.29
CA ALA A 1145 -40.05 -47.50 -1.89
C ALA A 1145 -40.71 -48.82 -1.42
N ASN A 1146 -40.23 -49.38 -0.30
CA ASN A 1146 -40.71 -50.68 0.19
C ASN A 1146 -41.93 -50.63 1.16
N SER A 1147 -42.39 -49.46 1.64
CA SER A 1147 -43.46 -49.31 2.65
C SER A 1147 -44.30 -48.03 2.44
N ALA A 1148 -45.56 -48.02 2.86
CA ALA A 1148 -46.42 -46.82 2.86
C ALA A 1148 -46.07 -45.79 3.96
N PHE A 1149 -45.46 -46.26 5.06
CA PHE A 1149 -44.83 -45.45 6.10
C PHE A 1149 -43.34 -45.43 5.76
N ASN A 1150 -42.96 -44.39 5.04
CA ASN A 1150 -41.61 -44.23 4.51
C ASN A 1150 -41.18 -42.77 4.69
N PRO A 1151 -39.87 -42.52 4.69
CA PRO A 1151 -39.33 -41.18 4.89
C PRO A 1151 -39.27 -40.34 3.61
N PHE A 1152 -39.59 -40.89 2.43
CA PHE A 1152 -39.57 -40.14 1.17
C PHE A 1152 -40.76 -39.19 0.99
N LYS A 1153 -41.77 -39.29 1.87
CA LYS A 1153 -42.82 -38.27 1.98
C LYS A 1153 -42.24 -37.02 2.63
N SER A 1154 -42.35 -35.90 1.93
CA SER A 1154 -41.70 -34.61 2.25
C SER A 1154 -42.03 -33.96 3.61
N ARG A 1155 -42.75 -34.61 4.54
CA ARG A 1155 -43.25 -33.97 5.78
C ARG A 1155 -43.09 -34.71 7.11
N VAL A 1156 -42.48 -35.89 7.17
CA VAL A 1156 -42.39 -36.62 8.45
C VAL A 1156 -41.45 -35.94 9.46
N LEU A 1157 -40.37 -35.33 8.97
CA LEU A 1157 -39.36 -34.68 9.82
C LEU A 1157 -39.52 -33.16 9.89
N SER A 1158 -40.20 -32.56 8.91
CA SER A 1158 -40.42 -31.11 8.87
C SER A 1158 -41.43 -30.70 9.96
N GLY A 1159 -40.97 -29.99 11.01
CA GLY A 1159 -41.85 -29.31 11.98
C GLY A 1159 -41.85 -29.85 13.43
N PHE A 1160 -40.91 -30.69 13.84
CA PHE A 1160 -40.75 -31.08 15.25
C PHE A 1160 -40.03 -29.99 16.06
N SER A 1161 -40.56 -29.62 17.23
CA SER A 1161 -39.98 -28.61 18.13
C SER A 1161 -40.14 -28.98 19.62
N LEU A 1162 -39.11 -28.74 20.43
CA LEU A 1162 -39.09 -29.07 21.87
C LEU A 1162 -39.23 -27.80 22.74
N PRO A 1163 -40.14 -27.75 23.74
CA PRO A 1163 -40.28 -26.60 24.63
C PRO A 1163 -39.14 -26.54 25.65
N GLU A 1164 -38.68 -25.33 25.94
CA GLU A 1164 -37.49 -25.14 26.78
C GLU A 1164 -37.76 -25.25 28.29
N ARG A 1165 -39.00 -25.03 28.74
CA ARG A 1165 -39.45 -25.09 30.14
C ARG A 1165 -40.88 -25.65 30.23
N LEU A 1166 -41.24 -26.18 31.40
CA LEU A 1166 -42.58 -26.69 31.71
C LEU A 1166 -43.56 -25.58 32.12
#